data_AF-A0A2E0TPH8-F1
#
_entry.id   AF-A0A2E0TPH8-F1
#
_cell.length_a   1.000
_cell.length_b   1.000
_cell.length_c   1.000
_cell.angle_alpha   90.00
_cell.angle_beta   90.00
_cell.angle_gamma   90.00
#
_symmetry.space_group_name_H-M   'P 1'
#
loop_
_entity.id
_entity.type
_entity.pdbx_description
1 polymer ?
#
loop_
_entity_poly.entity_id
_entity_poly.type
_entity_poly.pdbx_seq_one_letter_code
_entity_poly.pdbx_strand_id
1 'polypeptide(L)'
;MRHTYIALPLLAALAGCAATPASPADVAADETGVEGPFDPMPPESKFDLDGERGPRVRDGAATEVWAVTRDWADVEGEAGIAWPADSGWTWEQKFDAWVAAAERMPRSTGYGETFRIPTPYGERSLEAPTLECAEVALLMRMTFAAWYELPFFIQGWDAHTRQTMYAGHFGFVNRDGANVSRFPSFRTRYADHRGDWAPGEPWPRDERLRGYRLGDDDGVPFLEAGAGAGAYFDELFLNKRAGYFARLILLYFGSANLADEANMFHITPESTRAGDVLLERWQRRGIGHTIPVMRVDEPVPGRLAVHVASGSMPRRQPLWEEPASARSSFTLAAAGGEGEARDGTPYAELGGGIRRWRTAVRVDGRWRNIVGEADEAAYLAPGDTAQIAARPDRFREILADVSPAERIEVALEQVEAARMHLRRYPASCAARTRREDAFARLYVVTEEVHGWDQARTDAEHRRLEDYVFAELEYEASRTCCWNRSTAAMFDIVMDHARAEQAEAEAAGMCMAPTVFRAEGPGDAGYARWQSHAEALGRGGEWVAWSADETCPWQDVVEDTPSERAVTGFCDALGGVDEPEPEPEPEPVEPPDACDAFGQDDAREDALELSGPMHAEICADDADWYLLPDGGEVVLSFRHAEGDLDLEALDVEGRRLGSSTSVSDEERWAHDAPFYVRVYGYAGAANGYTITVE
;
A
#
# COMPACT_ATOMS: atom_id res chain seq x y z
N MET A 1 -17.72 84.96 -24.30
CA MET A 1 -17.31 84.36 -23.01
C MET A 1 -18.30 83.28 -22.64
N ARG A 2 -17.97 82.02 -22.90
CA ARG A 2 -18.76 80.84 -22.49
C ARG A 2 -17.78 79.83 -21.91
N HIS A 3 -17.98 79.51 -20.64
CA HIS A 3 -17.16 78.56 -19.88
C HIS A 3 -17.51 77.14 -20.30
N THR A 4 -16.47 76.37 -20.61
CA THR A 4 -16.53 74.94 -20.92
C THR A 4 -16.42 74.18 -19.60
N TYR A 5 -17.48 73.47 -19.21
CA TYR A 5 -17.42 72.48 -18.14
C TYR A 5 -17.21 71.10 -18.79
N ILE A 6 -16.09 70.46 -18.45
CA ILE A 6 -15.79 69.07 -18.81
C ILE A 6 -16.49 68.18 -17.78
N ALA A 7 -17.43 67.35 -18.23
CA ALA A 7 -18.10 66.34 -17.42
C ALA A 7 -17.23 65.07 -17.37
N LEU A 8 -16.87 64.64 -16.16
CA LEU A 8 -16.27 63.33 -15.86
C LEU A 8 -17.35 62.24 -15.99
N PRO A 9 -17.15 61.15 -16.76
CA PRO A 9 -17.97 59.97 -16.63
C PRO A 9 -17.47 59.10 -15.46
N LEU A 10 -18.38 58.82 -14.54
CA LEU A 10 -18.20 57.85 -13.45
C LEU A 10 -18.09 56.44 -14.08
N LEU A 11 -16.91 55.82 -14.07
CA LEU A 11 -16.77 54.38 -14.34
C LEU A 11 -17.12 53.63 -13.05
N ALA A 12 -18.27 52.95 -13.05
CA ALA A 12 -18.60 51.95 -12.05
C ALA A 12 -17.75 50.69 -12.35
N ALA A 13 -16.76 50.41 -11.52
CA ALA A 13 -16.05 49.15 -11.53
C ALA A 13 -16.98 48.05 -10.98
N LEU A 14 -17.50 47.22 -11.88
CA LEU A 14 -18.09 45.93 -11.53
C LEU A 14 -16.94 45.00 -11.09
N ALA A 15 -16.71 44.91 -9.79
CA ALA A 15 -15.95 43.82 -9.21
C ALA A 15 -16.79 42.54 -9.40
N GLY A 16 -16.52 41.81 -10.47
CA GLY A 16 -17.02 40.46 -10.65
C GLY A 16 -16.47 39.60 -9.53
N CYS A 17 -17.33 39.16 -8.62
CA CYS A 17 -17.04 38.03 -7.74
C CYS A 17 -16.83 36.83 -8.67
N ALA A 18 -15.58 36.46 -8.93
CA ALA A 18 -15.29 35.17 -9.53
C ALA A 18 -15.76 34.12 -8.51
N ALA A 19 -16.87 33.45 -8.80
CA ALA A 19 -17.27 32.27 -8.04
C ALA A 19 -16.09 31.29 -8.07
N THR A 20 -15.69 30.79 -6.90
CA THR A 20 -14.77 29.66 -6.81
C THR A 20 -15.30 28.53 -7.69
N PRO A 21 -14.45 27.88 -8.51
CA PRO A 21 -14.90 26.73 -9.29
C PRO A 21 -15.48 25.67 -8.34
N ALA A 22 -16.64 25.13 -8.71
CA ALA A 22 -17.33 24.10 -7.94
C ALA A 22 -16.45 22.84 -7.86
N SER A 23 -16.34 22.24 -6.67
CA SER A 23 -15.58 21.00 -6.50
C SER A 23 -16.23 19.86 -7.29
N PRO A 24 -15.51 18.78 -7.64
CA PRO A 24 -16.12 17.63 -8.33
C PRO A 24 -17.29 17.00 -7.57
N ALA A 25 -17.26 17.06 -6.22
CA ALA A 25 -18.36 16.65 -5.36
C ALA A 25 -19.58 17.58 -5.51
N ASP A 26 -19.38 18.91 -5.55
CA ASP A 26 -20.46 19.88 -5.79
C ASP A 26 -21.10 19.66 -7.17
N VAL A 27 -20.27 19.46 -8.20
CA VAL A 27 -20.75 19.15 -9.56
C VAL A 27 -21.59 17.87 -9.56
N ALA A 28 -21.19 16.85 -8.79
CA ALA A 28 -21.96 15.64 -8.66
C ALA A 28 -23.26 15.86 -7.89
N ALA A 29 -23.24 16.63 -6.79
CA ALA A 29 -24.43 16.95 -6.00
C ALA A 29 -25.45 17.78 -6.81
N ASP A 30 -24.98 18.72 -7.64
CA ASP A 30 -25.83 19.48 -8.56
C ASP A 30 -26.49 18.55 -9.59
N GLU A 31 -25.71 17.63 -10.16
CA GLU A 31 -26.19 16.66 -11.14
C GLU A 31 -27.23 15.69 -10.54
N THR A 32 -26.93 15.08 -9.41
CA THR A 32 -27.73 14.00 -8.79
C THR A 32 -28.83 14.53 -7.88
N GLY A 33 -28.71 15.78 -7.42
CA GLY A 33 -29.57 16.36 -6.39
C GLY A 33 -29.43 15.70 -5.02
N VAL A 34 -28.26 15.15 -4.72
CA VAL A 34 -27.95 14.50 -3.43
C VAL A 34 -26.57 14.96 -2.98
N GLU A 35 -26.46 15.46 -1.74
CA GLU A 35 -25.17 15.74 -1.13
C GLU A 35 -24.57 14.41 -0.63
N GLY A 36 -23.41 14.03 -1.18
CA GLY A 36 -22.62 12.89 -0.73
C GLY A 36 -21.46 13.32 0.19
N PRO A 37 -20.66 12.37 0.71
CA PRO A 37 -20.79 10.91 0.53
C PRO A 37 -21.92 10.30 1.37
N PHE A 38 -22.29 9.04 1.09
CA PHE A 38 -23.27 8.30 1.88
C PHE A 38 -22.67 7.70 3.15
N ASP A 39 -23.44 7.71 4.23
CA ASP A 39 -23.05 7.13 5.50
C ASP A 39 -23.07 5.59 5.47
N PRO A 40 -22.37 4.91 6.39
CA PRO A 40 -22.61 3.51 6.71
C PRO A 40 -24.06 3.27 7.18
N MET A 41 -24.51 2.03 7.11
CA MET A 41 -25.83 1.64 7.58
C MET A 41 -25.97 1.87 9.10
N PRO A 42 -27.17 2.28 9.57
CA PRO A 42 -27.41 2.41 11.00
C PRO A 42 -27.26 1.05 11.73
N PRO A 43 -26.70 1.00 12.96
CA PRO A 43 -26.41 -0.25 13.71
C PRO A 43 -27.57 -1.20 13.98
N GLU A 44 -28.82 -0.80 13.71
CA GLU A 44 -30.01 -1.60 14.01
C GLU A 44 -30.21 -2.79 13.04
N SER A 45 -29.42 -2.86 11.97
CA SER A 45 -29.44 -3.94 10.98
C SER A 45 -28.65 -5.16 11.47
N LYS A 46 -29.34 -6.28 11.66
CA LYS A 46 -28.69 -7.57 11.92
C LYS A 46 -28.31 -8.19 10.58
N PHE A 47 -27.00 -8.31 10.32
CA PHE A 47 -26.49 -9.03 9.17
C PHE A 47 -26.04 -10.44 9.59
N ASP A 48 -26.62 -11.45 8.95
CA ASP A 48 -26.17 -12.84 9.00
C ASP A 48 -25.49 -13.22 7.67
N LEU A 49 -25.23 -14.51 7.47
CA LEU A 49 -24.67 -15.04 6.23
C LEU A 49 -25.46 -14.57 5.01
N ASP A 50 -26.77 -14.59 5.11
CA ASP A 50 -27.59 -14.18 4.00
C ASP A 50 -27.69 -12.65 3.84
N GLY A 51 -27.35 -11.84 4.84
CA GLY A 51 -27.41 -10.37 4.79
C GLY A 51 -28.83 -9.79 4.68
N GLU A 52 -29.00 -8.47 4.48
CA GLU A 52 -30.34 -7.87 4.41
C GLU A 52 -30.98 -7.92 3.02
N ARG A 53 -32.32 -8.01 2.98
CA ARG A 53 -33.10 -7.94 1.73
C ARG A 53 -32.97 -6.55 1.10
N GLY A 54 -32.26 -6.52 -0.03
CA GLY A 54 -32.04 -5.34 -0.86
C GLY A 54 -33.18 -5.04 -1.84
N PRO A 55 -32.86 -4.32 -2.93
CA PRO A 55 -33.86 -3.69 -3.77
C PRO A 55 -34.52 -4.69 -4.72
N ARG A 56 -35.77 -4.39 -5.09
CA ARG A 56 -36.45 -5.08 -6.19
C ARG A 56 -36.30 -4.26 -7.46
N VAL A 57 -35.40 -4.66 -8.35
CA VAL A 57 -35.21 -3.98 -9.65
C VAL A 57 -35.65 -4.87 -10.80
N ARG A 58 -36.28 -4.25 -11.81
CA ARG A 58 -36.66 -4.89 -13.07
C ARG A 58 -35.49 -4.84 -14.04
N ASP A 59 -35.28 -5.92 -14.75
CA ASP A 59 -34.22 -6.04 -15.75
C ASP A 59 -34.53 -5.07 -16.92
N GLY A 60 -33.51 -4.41 -17.46
CA GLY A 60 -33.67 -3.39 -18.50
C GLY A 60 -34.28 -2.07 -18.03
N ALA A 61 -34.33 -1.80 -16.72
CA ALA A 61 -34.78 -0.52 -16.18
C ALA A 61 -34.00 0.66 -16.77
N ALA A 62 -34.61 1.85 -16.82
CA ALA A 62 -33.94 3.04 -17.36
C ALA A 62 -32.68 3.43 -16.57
N THR A 63 -32.61 3.05 -15.29
CA THR A 63 -31.45 3.26 -14.40
C THR A 63 -30.33 2.24 -14.58
N GLU A 64 -30.57 1.16 -15.32
CA GLU A 64 -29.60 0.08 -15.51
C GLU A 64 -28.28 0.59 -16.12
N VAL A 65 -27.17 0.20 -15.51
CA VAL A 65 -25.82 0.51 -15.96
C VAL A 65 -25.35 -0.60 -16.92
N TRP A 66 -25.46 -1.86 -16.50
CA TRP A 66 -25.26 -3.04 -17.34
C TRP A 66 -26.29 -4.12 -16.99
N ALA A 67 -26.61 -4.96 -17.97
CA ALA A 67 -27.47 -6.12 -17.75
C ALA A 67 -26.69 -7.20 -17.01
N VAL A 68 -27.36 -7.95 -16.14
CA VAL A 68 -26.77 -9.13 -15.50
C VAL A 68 -27.10 -10.34 -16.36
N THR A 69 -26.07 -11.02 -16.86
CA THR A 69 -26.20 -12.22 -17.71
C THR A 69 -25.51 -13.45 -17.13
N ARG A 70 -24.75 -13.28 -16.03
CA ARG A 70 -24.01 -14.32 -15.33
C ARG A 70 -24.17 -14.17 -13.81
N ASP A 71 -24.06 -15.27 -13.08
CA ASP A 71 -23.99 -15.27 -11.62
C ASP A 71 -22.57 -15.58 -11.13
N TRP A 72 -22.21 -15.06 -9.96
CA TRP A 72 -20.87 -15.23 -9.37
C TRP A 72 -20.47 -16.70 -9.12
N ALA A 73 -21.46 -17.56 -8.90
CA ALA A 73 -21.27 -18.99 -8.67
C ALA A 73 -21.18 -19.82 -9.97
N ASP A 74 -21.47 -19.22 -11.13
CA ASP A 74 -21.43 -19.94 -12.39
C ASP A 74 -20.00 -20.34 -12.75
N VAL A 75 -19.87 -21.53 -13.34
CA VAL A 75 -18.62 -22.06 -13.90
C VAL A 75 -18.75 -22.11 -15.41
N GLU A 76 -17.95 -21.31 -16.10
CA GLU A 76 -17.94 -21.20 -17.56
C GLU A 76 -16.56 -21.60 -18.13
N GLY A 77 -16.58 -22.32 -19.26
CA GLY A 77 -15.38 -22.88 -19.90
C GLY A 77 -14.60 -21.93 -20.80
N GLU A 78 -15.05 -20.69 -20.99
CA GLU A 78 -14.33 -19.71 -21.83
C GLU A 78 -13.04 -19.23 -21.14
N ALA A 79 -11.93 -19.22 -21.90
CA ALA A 79 -10.68 -18.61 -21.47
C ALA A 79 -10.86 -17.10 -21.26
N GLY A 80 -10.09 -16.53 -20.34
CA GLY A 80 -10.14 -15.10 -20.05
C GLY A 80 -8.78 -14.52 -19.74
N ILE A 81 -8.77 -13.42 -18.98
CA ILE A 81 -7.57 -12.62 -18.74
C ILE A 81 -6.52 -13.41 -17.95
N ALA A 82 -6.95 -14.14 -16.92
CA ALA A 82 -6.06 -14.79 -15.94
C ALA A 82 -6.37 -16.28 -15.76
N TRP A 83 -7.15 -16.89 -16.65
CA TRP A 83 -7.54 -18.30 -16.54
C TRP A 83 -7.60 -18.97 -17.92
N PRO A 84 -7.21 -20.26 -18.01
CA PRO A 84 -7.35 -21.04 -19.23
C PRO A 84 -8.81 -21.39 -19.51
N ALA A 85 -9.07 -21.87 -20.73
CA ALA A 85 -10.36 -22.49 -21.04
C ALA A 85 -10.60 -23.70 -20.13
N ASP A 86 -11.87 -23.94 -19.80
CA ASP A 86 -12.32 -25.06 -18.95
C ASP A 86 -11.62 -25.12 -17.59
N SER A 87 -11.29 -23.97 -16.99
CA SER A 87 -10.61 -23.89 -15.69
C SER A 87 -11.37 -24.54 -14.53
N GLY A 88 -12.69 -24.75 -14.68
CA GLY A 88 -13.57 -25.23 -13.62
C GLY A 88 -13.81 -24.18 -12.52
N TRP A 89 -13.39 -22.93 -12.74
CA TRP A 89 -13.47 -21.87 -11.74
C TRP A 89 -14.79 -21.10 -11.80
N THR A 90 -15.29 -20.72 -10.63
CA THR A 90 -16.40 -19.77 -10.50
C THR A 90 -15.96 -18.36 -10.88
N TRP A 91 -16.91 -17.45 -11.09
CA TRP A 91 -16.59 -16.05 -11.33
C TRP A 91 -15.94 -15.35 -10.13
N GLU A 92 -16.17 -15.80 -8.90
CA GLU A 92 -15.42 -15.32 -7.73
C GLU A 92 -13.93 -15.68 -7.85
N GLN A 93 -13.62 -16.95 -8.13
CA GLN A 93 -12.24 -17.39 -8.31
C GLN A 93 -11.56 -16.71 -9.52
N LYS A 94 -12.31 -16.44 -10.58
CA LYS A 94 -11.81 -15.67 -11.73
C LYS A 94 -11.51 -14.21 -11.38
N PHE A 95 -12.28 -13.60 -10.47
CA PHE A 95 -11.97 -12.27 -9.94
C PHE A 95 -10.68 -12.30 -9.13
N ASP A 96 -10.54 -13.24 -8.20
CA ASP A 96 -9.33 -13.40 -7.39
C ASP A 96 -8.09 -13.57 -8.28
N ALA A 97 -8.19 -14.44 -9.30
CA ALA A 97 -7.12 -14.67 -10.28
C ALA A 97 -6.80 -13.42 -11.12
N TRP A 98 -7.80 -12.64 -11.53
CA TRP A 98 -7.58 -11.39 -12.26
C TRP A 98 -6.86 -10.34 -11.42
N VAL A 99 -7.19 -10.24 -10.13
CA VAL A 99 -6.49 -9.36 -9.19
C VAL A 99 -5.03 -9.81 -9.01
N ALA A 100 -4.80 -11.11 -8.82
CA ALA A 100 -3.46 -11.70 -8.68
C ALA A 100 -2.58 -11.57 -9.92
N ALA A 101 -3.19 -11.50 -11.10
CA ALA A 101 -2.53 -11.35 -12.39
C ALA A 101 -2.09 -9.91 -12.71
N ALA A 102 -2.33 -8.95 -11.81
CA ALA A 102 -1.86 -7.58 -11.97
C ALA A 102 -0.32 -7.54 -12.12
N GLU A 103 0.16 -6.90 -13.20
CA GLU A 103 1.59 -6.78 -13.49
C GLU A 103 2.17 -5.54 -12.84
N ARG A 104 3.23 -5.71 -12.03
CA ARG A 104 3.97 -4.60 -11.42
C ARG A 104 4.63 -3.72 -12.47
N MET A 105 4.70 -2.43 -12.19
CA MET A 105 5.41 -1.46 -13.02
C MET A 105 5.82 -0.23 -12.20
N PRO A 106 6.85 0.53 -12.62
CA PRO A 106 7.17 1.81 -11.99
C PRO A 106 6.00 2.79 -12.05
N ARG A 107 5.82 3.58 -10.99
CA ARG A 107 4.79 4.63 -10.94
C ARG A 107 5.11 5.75 -11.93
N SER A 108 4.09 6.20 -12.67
CA SER A 108 4.22 7.37 -13.54
C SER A 108 4.22 8.68 -12.75
N THR A 109 3.76 8.65 -11.48
CA THR A 109 3.86 9.77 -10.55
C THR A 109 4.33 9.33 -9.15
N GLY A 110 5.49 9.84 -8.72
CA GLY A 110 6.07 9.54 -7.40
C GLY A 110 7.06 8.38 -7.40
N TYR A 111 7.34 7.84 -6.21
CA TYR A 111 8.28 6.75 -5.98
C TYR A 111 7.56 5.40 -5.85
N GLY A 112 8.27 4.31 -6.10
CA GLY A 112 7.80 2.93 -5.94
C GLY A 112 7.09 2.40 -7.17
N GLU A 113 6.51 1.23 -7.02
CA GLU A 113 5.79 0.54 -8.08
C GLU A 113 4.27 0.63 -7.91
N THR A 114 3.57 0.45 -9.01
CA THR A 114 2.12 0.29 -9.14
C THR A 114 1.89 -0.95 -9.99
N PHE A 115 0.68 -1.10 -10.52
CA PHE A 115 0.32 -2.21 -11.39
C PHE A 115 -0.40 -1.76 -12.66
N ARG A 116 -0.38 -2.63 -13.66
CA ARG A 116 -1.28 -2.57 -14.81
C ARG A 116 -2.54 -3.38 -14.55
N ILE A 117 -3.66 -2.84 -15.02
CA ILE A 117 -4.95 -3.50 -15.06
C ILE A 117 -5.09 -4.16 -16.44
N PRO A 118 -5.01 -5.49 -16.53
CA PRO A 118 -5.27 -6.18 -17.78
C PRO A 118 -6.78 -6.14 -18.09
N THR A 119 -7.12 -5.91 -19.36
CA THR A 119 -8.52 -5.77 -19.81
C THR A 119 -8.94 -6.97 -20.68
N PRO A 120 -10.24 -7.26 -20.81
CA PRO A 120 -10.72 -8.32 -21.70
C PRO A 120 -10.68 -7.93 -23.19
N TYR A 121 -10.11 -6.77 -23.53
CA TYR A 121 -10.19 -6.16 -24.87
C TYR A 121 -8.91 -6.40 -25.71
N GLY A 122 -8.44 -7.64 -25.75
CA GLY A 122 -7.21 -8.04 -26.43
C GLY A 122 -5.95 -7.67 -25.65
N GLU A 123 -4.93 -7.15 -26.32
CA GLU A 123 -3.65 -6.76 -25.70
C GLU A 123 -3.73 -5.46 -24.87
N ARG A 124 -4.91 -4.84 -24.80
CA ARG A 124 -5.11 -3.57 -24.10
C ARG A 124 -4.95 -3.76 -22.59
N SER A 125 -4.05 -3.00 -21.99
CA SER A 125 -3.89 -2.83 -20.55
C SER A 125 -3.75 -1.35 -20.21
N LEU A 126 -4.08 -0.97 -18.98
CA LEU A 126 -3.98 0.41 -18.49
C LEU A 126 -3.20 0.44 -17.19
N GLU A 127 -2.35 1.45 -16.97
CA GLU A 127 -1.76 1.66 -15.65
C GLU A 127 -2.87 1.93 -14.62
N ALA A 128 -2.65 1.59 -13.34
CA ALA A 128 -3.59 1.99 -12.30
C ALA A 128 -3.71 3.53 -12.26
N PRO A 129 -4.92 4.09 -12.15
CA PRO A 129 -5.11 5.54 -12.11
C PRO A 129 -4.80 6.10 -10.73
N THR A 130 -4.71 7.42 -10.63
CA THR A 130 -4.58 8.13 -9.35
C THR A 130 -5.89 8.08 -8.57
N LEU A 131 -5.90 7.37 -7.43
CA LEU A 131 -7.09 7.08 -6.64
C LEU A 131 -6.85 7.21 -5.14
N GLU A 132 -7.94 7.42 -4.40
CA GLU A 132 -8.00 7.23 -2.95
C GLU A 132 -7.96 5.74 -2.60
N CYS A 133 -7.57 5.40 -1.37
CA CYS A 133 -7.50 4.02 -0.88
C CYS A 133 -8.79 3.20 -1.09
N ALA A 134 -9.96 3.71 -0.72
CA ALA A 134 -11.23 2.99 -0.91
C ALA A 134 -11.63 2.86 -2.39
N GLU A 135 -11.23 3.83 -3.21
CA GLU A 135 -11.56 3.87 -4.61
C GLU A 135 -10.89 2.75 -5.40
N VAL A 136 -9.69 2.32 -4.99
CA VAL A 136 -8.99 1.18 -5.62
C VAL A 136 -9.83 -0.10 -5.51
N ALA A 137 -10.27 -0.44 -4.29
CA ALA A 137 -11.08 -1.63 -4.03
C ALA A 137 -12.40 -1.60 -4.81
N LEU A 138 -13.11 -0.46 -4.74
CA LEU A 138 -14.39 -0.26 -5.42
C LEU A 138 -14.24 -0.37 -6.94
N LEU A 139 -13.25 0.32 -7.51
CA LEU A 139 -13.02 0.30 -8.95
C LEU A 139 -12.70 -1.12 -9.43
N MET A 140 -11.85 -1.88 -8.72
CA MET A 140 -11.48 -3.24 -9.13
C MET A 140 -12.70 -4.18 -9.16
N ARG A 141 -13.46 -4.27 -8.07
CA ARG A 141 -14.63 -5.17 -8.00
C ARG A 141 -15.72 -4.76 -9.00
N MET A 142 -16.03 -3.46 -9.08
CA MET A 142 -17.04 -2.94 -9.99
C MET A 142 -16.65 -3.13 -11.47
N THR A 143 -15.38 -2.89 -11.81
CA THR A 143 -14.87 -3.04 -13.18
C THR A 143 -15.01 -4.47 -13.67
N PHE A 144 -14.55 -5.44 -12.87
CA PHE A 144 -14.68 -6.85 -13.21
C PHE A 144 -16.15 -7.25 -13.39
N ALA A 145 -17.02 -6.83 -12.46
CA ALA A 145 -18.45 -7.13 -12.56
C ALA A 145 -19.11 -6.52 -13.82
N ALA A 146 -18.72 -5.30 -14.21
CA ALA A 146 -19.25 -4.63 -15.39
C ALA A 146 -18.77 -5.26 -16.71
N TRP A 147 -17.52 -5.73 -16.77
CA TRP A 147 -16.98 -6.40 -17.95
C TRP A 147 -17.64 -7.74 -18.22
N TYR A 148 -17.89 -8.52 -17.17
CA TYR A 148 -18.44 -9.87 -17.28
C TYR A 148 -19.95 -9.95 -17.04
N GLU A 149 -20.62 -8.81 -16.90
CA GLU A 149 -22.07 -8.74 -16.72
C GLU A 149 -22.57 -9.49 -15.47
N LEU A 150 -21.80 -9.39 -14.39
CA LEU A 150 -22.11 -9.99 -13.09
C LEU A 150 -22.94 -9.03 -12.22
N PRO A 151 -23.76 -9.54 -11.29
CA PRO A 151 -24.49 -8.69 -10.37
C PRO A 151 -23.52 -8.04 -9.39
N PHE A 152 -23.66 -6.73 -9.20
CA PHE A 152 -22.92 -5.98 -8.19
C PHE A 152 -23.82 -4.91 -7.60
N PHE A 153 -23.76 -4.73 -6.28
CA PHE A 153 -24.23 -3.51 -5.63
C PHE A 153 -23.60 -3.31 -4.25
N ILE A 154 -23.55 -2.05 -3.84
CA ILE A 154 -23.16 -1.59 -2.50
C ILE A 154 -24.34 -0.84 -1.86
N GLN A 155 -24.40 -0.88 -0.54
CA GLN A 155 -25.40 -0.24 0.31
C GLN A 155 -24.79 0.95 1.05
N GLY A 156 -25.56 2.02 1.17
CA GLY A 156 -25.22 3.19 1.97
C GLY A 156 -26.46 3.82 2.57
N TRP A 157 -26.26 4.79 3.45
CA TRP A 157 -27.32 5.52 4.13
C TRP A 157 -27.31 6.99 3.69
N ASP A 158 -28.43 7.44 3.14
CA ASP A 158 -28.65 8.87 2.94
C ASP A 158 -29.21 9.47 4.24
N ALA A 159 -28.34 10.19 4.96
CA ALA A 159 -28.72 10.84 6.23
C ALA A 159 -29.77 11.94 6.06
N HIS A 160 -29.82 12.59 4.90
CA HIS A 160 -30.76 13.70 4.63
C HIS A 160 -32.18 13.18 4.47
N THR A 161 -32.35 12.13 3.66
CA THR A 161 -33.67 11.54 3.39
C THR A 161 -34.00 10.36 4.31
N ARG A 162 -33.04 9.93 5.13
CA ARG A 162 -33.15 8.82 6.08
C ARG A 162 -33.60 7.52 5.41
N GLN A 163 -32.95 7.17 4.30
CA GLN A 163 -33.25 5.96 3.55
C GLN A 163 -31.99 5.19 3.18
N THR A 164 -32.14 3.86 3.06
CA THR A 164 -31.13 3.01 2.47
C THR A 164 -31.02 3.26 0.97
N MET A 165 -29.79 3.41 0.54
CA MET A 165 -29.36 3.63 -0.82
C MET A 165 -28.68 2.37 -1.35
N TYR A 166 -29.02 1.98 -2.57
CA TYR A 166 -28.39 0.86 -3.26
C TYR A 166 -27.78 1.39 -4.55
N ALA A 167 -26.48 1.20 -4.73
CA ALA A 167 -25.76 1.58 -5.95
C ALA A 167 -25.14 0.33 -6.58
N GLY A 168 -25.45 0.04 -7.83
CA GLY A 168 -24.92 -1.15 -8.49
C GLY A 168 -25.17 -1.20 -9.99
N HIS A 169 -25.17 -2.41 -10.54
CA HIS A 169 -25.47 -2.69 -11.95
C HIS A 169 -26.81 -2.08 -12.42
N PHE A 170 -27.74 -1.85 -11.50
CA PHE A 170 -29.05 -1.23 -11.73
C PHE A 170 -29.09 0.31 -11.55
N GLY A 171 -27.95 0.97 -11.30
CA GLY A 171 -27.85 2.39 -10.98
C GLY A 171 -28.03 2.67 -9.50
N PHE A 172 -28.50 3.88 -9.16
CA PHE A 172 -28.74 4.33 -7.77
C PHE A 172 -30.24 4.30 -7.46
N VAL A 173 -30.66 3.36 -6.62
CA VAL A 173 -32.07 3.12 -6.34
C VAL A 173 -32.32 2.97 -4.84
N ASN A 174 -33.59 3.13 -4.44
CA ASN A 174 -34.05 2.80 -3.11
C ASN A 174 -34.49 1.33 -3.02
N ARG A 175 -35.01 0.92 -1.85
CA ARG A 175 -35.45 -0.47 -1.58
C ARG A 175 -36.55 -1.01 -2.51
N ASP A 176 -37.32 -0.12 -3.12
CA ASP A 176 -38.38 -0.47 -4.08
C ASP A 176 -37.88 -0.50 -5.53
N GLY A 177 -36.59 -0.24 -5.75
CA GLY A 177 -35.97 -0.15 -7.07
C GLY A 177 -36.30 1.13 -7.81
N ALA A 178 -36.83 2.15 -7.12
CA ALA A 178 -37.06 3.47 -7.71
C ALA A 178 -35.76 4.27 -7.72
N ASN A 179 -35.52 5.02 -8.80
CA ASN A 179 -34.39 5.93 -8.91
C ASN A 179 -34.40 6.94 -7.77
N VAL A 180 -33.23 7.18 -7.16
CA VAL A 180 -33.13 8.13 -6.07
C VAL A 180 -32.84 9.53 -6.61
N SER A 181 -33.60 10.52 -6.14
CA SER A 181 -33.44 11.92 -6.51
C SER A 181 -33.30 12.11 -8.04
N ARG A 182 -32.22 12.73 -8.51
CA ARG A 182 -31.91 12.94 -9.94
C ARG A 182 -30.72 12.12 -10.41
N PHE A 183 -30.39 11.01 -9.74
CA PHE A 183 -29.35 10.12 -10.26
C PHE A 183 -29.64 9.71 -11.71
N PRO A 184 -28.62 9.57 -12.57
CA PRO A 184 -28.85 9.36 -13.99
C PRO A 184 -29.64 8.07 -14.31
N SER A 185 -30.55 8.16 -15.28
CA SER A 185 -31.08 6.99 -15.98
C SER A 185 -30.04 6.47 -16.97
N PHE A 186 -29.04 5.72 -16.48
CA PHE A 186 -27.84 5.32 -17.20
C PHE A 186 -28.12 4.71 -18.57
N ARG A 187 -29.00 3.69 -18.63
CA ARG A 187 -29.35 2.96 -19.86
C ARG A 187 -29.79 3.89 -20.99
N THR A 188 -30.54 4.93 -20.64
CA THR A 188 -31.14 5.86 -21.61
C THR A 188 -30.28 7.08 -21.91
N ARG A 189 -29.32 7.42 -21.04
CA ARG A 189 -28.55 8.66 -21.12
C ARG A 189 -27.13 8.48 -21.67
N TYR A 190 -26.56 7.29 -21.54
CA TYR A 190 -25.18 7.01 -21.95
C TYR A 190 -25.08 5.80 -22.88
N ALA A 191 -24.10 5.85 -23.78
CA ALA A 191 -23.87 4.83 -24.79
C ALA A 191 -23.26 3.55 -24.20
N ASP A 192 -23.52 2.43 -24.87
CA ASP A 192 -22.88 1.15 -24.63
C ASP A 192 -22.30 0.65 -25.96
N HIS A 193 -20.98 0.65 -26.10
CA HIS A 193 -20.29 0.32 -27.34
C HIS A 193 -19.81 -1.15 -27.41
N ARG A 194 -20.13 -1.98 -26.41
CA ARG A 194 -19.63 -3.37 -26.35
C ARG A 194 -20.03 -4.21 -27.56
N GLY A 195 -21.17 -3.91 -28.18
CA GLY A 195 -21.66 -4.61 -29.39
C GLY A 195 -21.15 -4.03 -30.71
N ASP A 196 -20.54 -2.84 -30.69
CA ASP A 196 -20.18 -2.08 -31.90
C ASP A 196 -18.66 -2.03 -32.15
N TRP A 197 -17.84 -2.39 -31.16
CA TRP A 197 -16.38 -2.32 -31.23
C TRP A 197 -15.74 -3.69 -31.39
N ALA A 198 -14.71 -3.79 -32.22
CA ALA A 198 -13.87 -4.99 -32.38
C ALA A 198 -12.37 -4.69 -32.14
N PRO A 199 -11.56 -5.70 -31.73
CA PRO A 199 -10.11 -5.54 -31.57
C PRO A 199 -9.44 -4.94 -32.81
N GLY A 200 -8.63 -3.90 -32.60
CA GLY A 200 -7.93 -3.15 -33.65
C GLY A 200 -8.68 -1.92 -34.16
N GLU A 201 -9.96 -1.75 -33.83
CA GLU A 201 -10.70 -0.53 -34.13
C GLU A 201 -10.36 0.60 -33.14
N PRO A 202 -10.46 1.88 -33.55
CA PRO A 202 -10.28 3.00 -32.64
C PRO A 202 -11.20 2.91 -31.43
N TRP A 203 -10.65 3.19 -30.25
CA TRP A 203 -11.44 3.19 -29.02
C TRP A 203 -12.52 4.29 -29.05
N PRO A 204 -13.79 3.98 -28.79
CA PRO A 204 -14.85 4.99 -28.72
C PRO A 204 -14.57 5.99 -27.58
N ARG A 205 -14.64 7.30 -27.88
CA ARG A 205 -14.40 8.39 -26.92
C ARG A 205 -15.70 9.10 -26.55
N ASP A 206 -15.92 9.33 -25.25
CA ASP A 206 -16.98 10.19 -24.71
C ASP A 206 -16.37 11.45 -24.06
N GLU A 207 -16.26 12.53 -24.83
CA GLU A 207 -15.62 13.78 -24.37
C GLU A 207 -16.29 14.40 -23.13
N ARG A 208 -17.59 14.13 -22.90
CA ARG A 208 -18.25 14.59 -21.67
C ARG A 208 -17.77 13.79 -20.47
N LEU A 209 -17.64 12.46 -20.60
CA LEU A 209 -17.09 11.61 -19.54
C LEU A 209 -15.65 12.02 -19.22
N ARG A 210 -14.83 12.23 -20.26
CA ARG A 210 -13.42 12.64 -20.13
C ARG A 210 -13.23 13.93 -19.35
N GLY A 211 -14.19 14.85 -19.42
CA GLY A 211 -14.16 16.13 -18.72
C GLY A 211 -14.43 16.07 -17.22
N TYR A 212 -14.87 14.92 -16.68
CA TYR A 212 -15.13 14.78 -15.24
C TYR A 212 -13.89 14.42 -14.43
N ARG A 213 -13.97 14.76 -13.14
CA ARG A 213 -12.94 14.56 -12.13
C ARG A 213 -13.50 13.87 -10.89
N LEU A 214 -12.63 13.26 -10.09
CA LEU A 214 -12.89 12.87 -8.70
C LEU A 214 -12.37 13.90 -7.69
N GLY A 215 -11.35 14.67 -8.07
CA GLY A 215 -10.71 15.70 -7.25
C GLY A 215 -9.72 16.49 -8.11
N ASP A 216 -9.13 17.56 -7.55
CA ASP A 216 -8.03 18.28 -8.21
C ASP A 216 -6.72 17.46 -8.22
N ASP A 217 -6.68 16.40 -7.40
CA ASP A 217 -5.55 15.49 -7.20
C ASP A 217 -5.66 14.19 -8.01
N ASP A 218 -6.62 14.06 -8.93
CA ASP A 218 -6.92 12.82 -9.67
C ASP A 218 -6.16 12.64 -11.00
N GLY A 219 -5.04 13.36 -11.17
CA GLY A 219 -4.33 13.44 -12.45
C GLY A 219 -3.86 12.09 -12.98
N VAL A 220 -4.05 11.86 -14.28
CA VAL A 220 -3.69 10.62 -15.00
C VAL A 220 -2.77 10.93 -16.19
N PRO A 221 -1.55 11.45 -15.95
CA PRO A 221 -0.71 12.03 -16.99
C PRO A 221 -0.19 11.04 -18.03
N PHE A 222 -0.21 9.74 -17.73
CA PHE A 222 0.19 8.68 -18.68
C PHE A 222 -0.79 8.52 -19.85
N LEU A 223 -2.04 8.99 -19.73
CA LEU A 223 -3.00 8.99 -20.84
C LEU A 223 -2.78 10.19 -21.77
N GLU A 224 -2.86 11.39 -21.21
CA GLU A 224 -2.59 12.65 -21.89
C GLU A 224 -2.39 13.77 -20.87
N ALA A 225 -1.73 14.86 -21.28
CA ALA A 225 -1.49 16.01 -20.42
C ALA A 225 -2.83 16.59 -19.92
N GLY A 226 -2.99 16.68 -18.60
CA GLY A 226 -4.22 17.18 -17.99
C GLY A 226 -5.37 16.18 -17.98
N ALA A 227 -5.17 14.90 -18.29
CA ALA A 227 -6.20 13.89 -18.06
C ALA A 227 -6.49 13.69 -16.55
N GLY A 228 -7.73 13.32 -16.23
CA GLY A 228 -8.18 12.95 -14.89
C GLY A 228 -8.92 11.63 -14.88
N ALA A 229 -9.58 11.30 -13.76
CA ALA A 229 -10.28 10.04 -13.60
C ALA A 229 -11.38 9.81 -14.65
N GLY A 230 -12.10 10.86 -15.08
CA GLY A 230 -13.10 10.74 -16.14
C GLY A 230 -12.51 10.26 -17.48
N ALA A 231 -11.33 10.77 -17.86
CA ALA A 231 -10.63 10.32 -19.05
C ALA A 231 -10.17 8.86 -18.91
N TYR A 232 -9.74 8.47 -17.70
CA TYR A 232 -9.40 7.08 -17.42
C TYR A 232 -10.61 6.14 -17.55
N PHE A 233 -11.77 6.50 -17.01
CA PHE A 233 -12.99 5.68 -17.14
C PHE A 233 -13.47 5.57 -18.59
N ASP A 234 -13.29 6.62 -19.39
CA ASP A 234 -13.54 6.56 -20.83
C ASP A 234 -12.63 5.54 -21.51
N GLU A 235 -11.34 5.48 -21.17
CA GLU A 235 -10.40 4.49 -21.71
C GLU A 235 -10.60 3.06 -21.15
N LEU A 236 -11.17 2.92 -19.95
CA LEU A 236 -11.37 1.62 -19.29
C LEU A 236 -12.62 0.87 -19.78
N PHE A 237 -13.69 1.59 -20.12
CA PHE A 237 -14.99 0.99 -20.43
C PHE A 237 -15.48 1.27 -21.85
N LEU A 238 -15.82 0.20 -22.59
CA LEU A 238 -16.65 0.29 -23.80
C LEU A 238 -18.10 0.66 -23.46
N ASN A 239 -18.63 0.11 -22.36
CA ASN A 239 -19.92 0.53 -21.83
C ASN A 239 -19.75 1.85 -21.07
N LYS A 240 -19.98 2.98 -21.74
CA LYS A 240 -19.77 4.31 -21.12
C LYS A 240 -20.68 4.53 -19.92
N ARG A 241 -21.83 3.83 -19.83
CA ARG A 241 -22.68 3.82 -18.62
C ARG A 241 -21.86 3.43 -17.38
N ALA A 242 -21.01 2.41 -17.50
CA ALA A 242 -20.14 1.96 -16.42
C ALA A 242 -19.11 3.04 -16.04
N GLY A 243 -18.57 3.78 -17.00
CA GLY A 243 -17.65 4.90 -16.71
C GLY A 243 -18.30 6.05 -15.94
N TYR A 244 -19.52 6.46 -16.32
CA TYR A 244 -20.29 7.45 -15.54
C TYR A 244 -20.67 6.92 -14.16
N PHE A 245 -20.99 5.63 -14.05
CA PHE A 245 -21.30 4.99 -12.78
C PHE A 245 -20.07 4.91 -11.87
N ALA A 246 -18.89 4.57 -12.42
CA ALA A 246 -17.61 4.54 -11.70
C ALA A 246 -17.30 5.91 -11.08
N ARG A 247 -17.44 7.00 -11.83
CA ARG A 247 -17.29 8.35 -11.26
C ARG A 247 -18.20 8.57 -10.04
N LEU A 248 -19.48 8.23 -10.16
CA LEU A 248 -20.46 8.51 -9.11
C LEU A 248 -20.31 7.58 -7.91
N ILE A 249 -20.01 6.30 -8.09
CA ILE A 249 -19.82 5.39 -6.95
C ILE A 249 -18.59 5.79 -6.13
N LEU A 250 -17.50 6.21 -6.79
CA LEU A 250 -16.26 6.64 -6.12
C LEU A 250 -16.39 7.99 -5.39
N LEU A 251 -17.30 8.88 -5.83
CA LEU A 251 -17.60 10.12 -5.12
C LEU A 251 -18.55 9.94 -3.92
N TYR A 252 -19.37 8.88 -3.91
CA TYR A 252 -20.43 8.71 -2.92
C TYR A 252 -20.17 7.60 -1.91
N PHE A 253 -19.23 6.69 -2.17
CA PHE A 253 -18.89 5.58 -1.28
C PHE A 253 -17.40 5.57 -0.97
N GLY A 254 -17.07 5.29 0.29
CA GLY A 254 -15.70 5.25 0.77
C GLY A 254 -15.44 4.13 1.78
N SER A 255 -14.33 4.25 2.51
CA SER A 255 -13.86 3.22 3.45
C SER A 255 -14.86 2.88 4.54
N ALA A 256 -15.67 3.85 4.98
CA ALA A 256 -16.72 3.61 5.98
C ALA A 256 -17.83 2.70 5.44
N ASN A 257 -18.19 2.79 4.15
CA ASN A 257 -19.18 1.91 3.55
C ASN A 257 -18.58 0.52 3.29
N LEU A 258 -17.30 0.42 2.93
CA LEU A 258 -16.63 -0.88 2.76
C LEU A 258 -16.48 -1.64 4.09
N ALA A 259 -16.25 -0.92 5.19
CA ALA A 259 -16.24 -1.49 6.54
C ALA A 259 -17.64 -1.90 7.05
N ASP A 260 -18.71 -1.58 6.33
CA ASP A 260 -20.07 -1.93 6.71
C ASP A 260 -20.41 -3.39 6.37
N GLU A 261 -21.04 -4.08 7.32
CA GLU A 261 -21.51 -5.46 7.17
C GLU A 261 -22.49 -5.65 6.00
N ALA A 262 -23.13 -4.60 5.51
CA ALA A 262 -24.00 -4.65 4.34
C ALA A 262 -23.25 -4.95 3.04
N ASN A 263 -21.93 -4.72 3.02
CA ASN A 263 -21.12 -4.66 1.81
C ASN A 263 -19.97 -5.67 1.83
N MET A 264 -19.30 -5.83 2.97
CA MET A 264 -18.21 -6.77 3.15
C MET A 264 -18.37 -7.53 4.46
N PHE A 265 -17.80 -8.72 4.57
CA PHE A 265 -17.82 -9.53 5.79
C PHE A 265 -16.40 -9.82 6.28
N HIS A 266 -16.27 -10.04 7.58
CA HIS A 266 -15.00 -10.42 8.19
C HIS A 266 -14.64 -11.87 7.83
N ILE A 267 -13.36 -12.10 7.59
CA ILE A 267 -12.83 -13.44 7.32
C ILE A 267 -11.72 -13.83 8.32
N THR A 268 -11.51 -15.14 8.47
CA THR A 268 -10.36 -15.71 9.18
C THR A 268 -9.05 -15.37 8.46
N PRO A 269 -7.95 -15.08 9.18
CA PRO A 269 -6.65 -14.72 8.59
C PRO A 269 -6.13 -15.71 7.53
N GLU A 270 -6.28 -17.01 7.76
CA GLU A 270 -5.81 -18.10 6.87
C GLU A 270 -6.52 -18.13 5.53
N SER A 271 -7.72 -17.55 5.46
CA SER A 271 -8.53 -17.54 4.24
C SER A 271 -8.25 -16.36 3.32
N THR A 272 -7.30 -15.49 3.68
CA THR A 272 -6.94 -14.29 2.92
C THR A 272 -6.50 -14.66 1.50
N ARG A 273 -7.09 -14.00 0.50
CA ARG A 273 -6.76 -14.19 -0.92
C ARG A 273 -6.77 -12.87 -1.69
N ALA A 274 -6.26 -12.89 -2.91
CA ALA A 274 -6.35 -11.76 -3.83
C ALA A 274 -7.81 -11.31 -4.02
N GLY A 275 -8.06 -9.99 -4.02
CA GLY A 275 -9.40 -9.42 -4.10
C GLY A 275 -10.08 -9.17 -2.74
N ASP A 276 -9.55 -9.73 -1.65
CA ASP A 276 -9.91 -9.31 -0.28
C ASP A 276 -9.37 -7.91 0.01
N VAL A 277 -9.86 -7.31 1.10
CA VAL A 277 -9.54 -5.92 1.45
C VAL A 277 -9.27 -5.82 2.95
N LEU A 278 -8.08 -5.35 3.29
CA LEU A 278 -7.73 -4.96 4.64
C LEU A 278 -8.23 -3.54 4.92
N LEU A 279 -8.94 -3.33 6.03
CA LEU A 279 -9.48 -2.04 6.42
C LEU A 279 -8.94 -1.58 7.77
N GLU A 280 -8.30 -0.43 7.82
CA GLU A 280 -7.91 0.20 9.08
C GLU A 280 -8.97 1.22 9.49
N ARG A 281 -9.50 1.07 10.71
CA ARG A 281 -10.57 1.92 11.25
C ARG A 281 -10.22 2.38 12.66
N TRP A 282 -10.11 3.69 12.84
CA TRP A 282 -9.92 4.35 14.13
C TRP A 282 -11.10 5.26 14.52
N GLN A 283 -12.16 5.24 13.72
CA GLN A 283 -13.40 5.95 13.95
C GLN A 283 -14.54 5.27 13.18
N ARG A 284 -15.76 5.33 13.71
CA ARG A 284 -16.92 4.68 13.08
C ARG A 284 -17.39 5.42 11.83
N ARG A 285 -17.40 6.76 11.90
CA ARG A 285 -17.70 7.64 10.77
C ARG A 285 -16.44 8.40 10.39
N GLY A 286 -16.29 8.68 9.11
CA GLY A 286 -15.09 9.28 8.57
C GLY A 286 -14.14 8.27 7.96
N ILE A 287 -12.98 8.77 7.58
CA ILE A 287 -12.07 8.10 6.67
C ILE A 287 -11.16 7.18 7.47
N GLY A 288 -11.02 5.96 6.97
CA GLY A 288 -10.02 4.97 7.37
C GLY A 288 -9.19 4.57 6.15
N HIS A 289 -8.26 3.64 6.32
CA HIS A 289 -7.41 3.17 5.23
C HIS A 289 -7.96 1.86 4.62
N THR A 290 -8.09 1.81 3.30
CA THR A 290 -8.54 0.62 2.56
C THR A 290 -7.39 0.09 1.71
N ILE A 291 -7.02 -1.17 1.93
CA ILE A 291 -5.86 -1.80 1.31
C ILE A 291 -6.29 -3.10 0.62
N PRO A 292 -6.55 -3.09 -0.70
CA PRO A 292 -6.75 -4.31 -1.49
C PRO A 292 -5.58 -5.29 -1.38
N VAL A 293 -5.90 -6.56 -1.17
CA VAL A 293 -4.97 -7.67 -1.31
C VAL A 293 -4.81 -7.99 -2.79
N MET A 294 -3.59 -7.85 -3.30
CA MET A 294 -3.28 -8.03 -4.71
C MET A 294 -2.85 -9.46 -5.00
N ARG A 295 -2.01 -10.05 -4.14
CA ARG A 295 -1.51 -11.42 -4.28
C ARG A 295 -1.28 -12.03 -2.91
N VAL A 296 -1.52 -13.33 -2.82
CA VAL A 296 -1.16 -14.13 -1.64
C VAL A 296 -0.41 -15.34 -2.15
N ASP A 297 0.83 -15.47 -1.72
CA ASP A 297 1.68 -16.63 -1.96
C ASP A 297 1.85 -17.39 -0.64
N GLU A 298 2.13 -18.69 -0.72
CA GLU A 298 2.37 -19.54 0.45
C GLU A 298 3.76 -20.17 0.32
N PRO A 299 4.84 -19.41 0.61
CA PRO A 299 6.22 -19.89 0.41
C PRO A 299 6.53 -21.16 1.19
N VAL A 300 5.91 -21.32 2.37
CA VAL A 300 5.90 -22.58 3.13
C VAL A 300 4.48 -22.83 3.65
N PRO A 301 4.05 -24.10 3.80
CA PRO A 301 2.71 -24.42 4.27
C PRO A 301 2.35 -23.71 5.59
N GLY A 302 1.22 -23.02 5.59
CA GLY A 302 0.70 -22.22 6.71
C GLY A 302 1.31 -20.83 6.87
N ARG A 303 2.23 -20.41 5.98
CA ARG A 303 2.83 -19.06 6.00
C ARG A 303 2.49 -18.28 4.75
N LEU A 304 1.81 -17.15 4.93
CA LEU A 304 1.31 -16.31 3.84
C LEU A 304 2.25 -15.14 3.55
N ALA A 305 2.67 -14.98 2.31
CA ALA A 305 3.30 -13.77 1.80
C ALA A 305 2.23 -12.95 1.04
N VAL A 306 1.89 -11.77 1.56
CA VAL A 306 0.73 -11.00 1.08
C VAL A 306 1.17 -9.69 0.44
N HIS A 307 0.96 -9.55 -0.86
CA HIS A 307 1.16 -8.29 -1.58
C HIS A 307 -0.12 -7.47 -1.57
N VAL A 308 0.00 -6.16 -1.42
CA VAL A 308 -1.15 -5.24 -1.36
C VAL A 308 -0.97 -4.02 -2.26
N ALA A 309 -2.04 -3.28 -2.50
CA ALA A 309 -1.98 -2.00 -3.18
C ALA A 309 -2.59 -0.88 -2.31
N SER A 310 -1.81 0.14 -1.94
CA SER A 310 -2.30 1.23 -1.09
C SER A 310 -2.47 2.55 -1.85
N GLY A 311 -3.71 3.01 -1.95
CA GLY A 311 -4.03 4.40 -2.30
C GLY A 311 -3.76 5.36 -1.14
N SER A 312 -4.02 6.67 -1.30
CA SER A 312 -3.82 7.66 -0.23
C SER A 312 -4.77 8.85 -0.41
N MET A 313 -4.87 9.70 0.61
CA MET A 313 -5.34 11.08 0.47
C MET A 313 -4.19 12.06 0.82
N PRO A 314 -3.91 13.08 -0.01
CA PRO A 314 -4.42 13.28 -1.37
C PRO A 314 -4.23 12.04 -2.26
N ARG A 315 -5.07 11.90 -3.30
CA ARG A 315 -5.06 10.75 -4.21
C ARG A 315 -3.67 10.54 -4.78
N ARG A 316 -3.29 9.27 -4.89
CA ARG A 316 -2.03 8.87 -5.53
C ARG A 316 -2.28 7.68 -6.42
N GLN A 317 -1.45 7.51 -7.46
CA GLN A 317 -1.37 6.21 -8.12
C GLN A 317 -1.07 5.15 -7.06
N PRO A 318 -1.86 4.06 -6.94
CA PRO A 318 -1.69 3.05 -5.90
C PRO A 318 -0.25 2.56 -5.80
N LEU A 319 0.26 2.46 -4.59
CA LEU A 319 1.57 1.89 -4.32
C LEU A 319 1.40 0.39 -4.17
N TRP A 320 2.08 -0.38 -5.01
CA TRP A 320 2.23 -1.81 -4.81
C TRP A 320 3.23 -2.03 -3.67
N GLU A 321 2.80 -2.78 -2.66
CA GLU A 321 3.61 -3.10 -1.48
C GLU A 321 3.85 -4.59 -1.41
N GLU A 322 5.13 -4.94 -1.28
CA GLU A 322 5.60 -6.31 -1.10
C GLU A 322 5.24 -6.85 0.30
N PRO A 323 5.29 -8.17 0.52
CA PRO A 323 4.87 -8.81 1.77
C PRO A 323 5.53 -8.22 3.01
N ALA A 324 6.79 -7.85 2.85
CA ALA A 324 7.61 -7.14 3.80
C ALA A 324 6.95 -5.87 4.36
N SER A 325 6.53 -4.96 3.48
CA SER A 325 5.87 -3.70 3.85
C SER A 325 4.45 -3.93 4.31
N ALA A 326 3.71 -4.78 3.58
CA ALA A 326 2.32 -5.09 3.82
C ALA A 326 2.07 -5.63 5.24
N ARG A 327 3.00 -6.44 5.78
CA ARG A 327 2.91 -7.05 7.12
C ARG A 327 2.56 -6.05 8.21
N SER A 328 3.09 -4.83 8.13
CA SER A 328 2.82 -3.80 9.12
C SER A 328 1.32 -3.50 9.23
N SER A 329 0.62 -3.28 8.12
CA SER A 329 -0.81 -2.94 8.10
C SER A 329 -1.69 -4.04 8.69
N PHE A 330 -1.38 -5.32 8.43
CA PHE A 330 -2.16 -6.45 8.95
C PHE A 330 -2.06 -6.64 10.46
N THR A 331 -1.02 -6.09 11.08
CA THR A 331 -0.69 -6.33 12.49
C THR A 331 -1.00 -5.13 13.40
N LEU A 332 -1.53 -4.04 12.83
CA LEU A 332 -1.99 -2.86 13.56
C LEU A 332 -3.26 -3.13 14.37
N ALA A 333 -3.37 -2.51 15.55
CA ALA A 333 -4.59 -2.51 16.33
C ALA A 333 -5.78 -1.89 15.55
N ALA A 334 -5.53 -0.86 14.74
CA ALA A 334 -6.55 -0.23 13.90
C ALA A 334 -7.10 -1.17 12.80
N ALA A 335 -6.43 -2.29 12.50
CA ALA A 335 -6.94 -3.36 11.64
C ALA A 335 -7.92 -4.29 12.38
N GLY A 336 -8.73 -3.73 13.29
CA GLY A 336 -9.73 -4.46 14.07
C GLY A 336 -9.16 -5.32 15.20
N GLY A 337 -7.99 -4.97 15.73
CA GLY A 337 -7.31 -5.68 16.82
C GLY A 337 -7.76 -5.31 18.22
N GLU A 338 -6.97 -5.70 19.22
CA GLU A 338 -7.15 -5.28 20.61
C GLU A 338 -6.92 -3.77 20.80
N GLY A 339 -7.55 -3.21 21.83
CA GLY A 339 -7.46 -1.80 22.19
C GLY A 339 -8.67 -0.97 21.75
N GLU A 340 -8.58 0.34 22.00
CA GLU A 340 -9.68 1.28 21.81
C GLU A 340 -9.22 2.48 20.96
N ALA A 341 -10.14 3.00 20.16
CA ALA A 341 -10.00 4.29 19.51
C ALA A 341 -10.07 5.44 20.54
N ARG A 342 -9.77 6.65 20.09
CA ARG A 342 -9.74 7.86 20.95
C ARG A 342 -11.05 8.12 21.71
N ASP A 343 -12.19 7.68 21.16
CA ASP A 343 -13.51 7.85 21.78
C ASP A 343 -13.89 6.71 22.75
N GLY A 344 -12.99 5.75 22.98
CA GLY A 344 -13.19 4.58 23.83
C GLY A 344 -13.88 3.41 23.12
N THR A 345 -14.18 3.52 21.81
CA THR A 345 -14.78 2.40 21.06
C THR A 345 -13.71 1.35 20.77
N PRO A 346 -13.93 0.05 21.07
CA PRO A 346 -12.99 -1.01 20.71
C PRO A 346 -12.74 -1.07 19.20
N TYR A 347 -11.49 -1.27 18.77
CA TYR A 347 -11.16 -1.32 17.34
C TYR A 347 -11.93 -2.43 16.59
N ALA A 348 -12.13 -3.58 17.24
CA ALA A 348 -12.91 -4.69 16.72
C ALA A 348 -14.39 -4.33 16.43
N GLU A 349 -14.93 -3.26 17.02
CA GLU A 349 -16.32 -2.80 16.80
C GLU A 349 -16.43 -1.75 15.68
N LEU A 350 -15.31 -1.27 15.14
CA LEU A 350 -15.28 -0.22 14.12
C LEU A 350 -15.37 -0.75 12.68
N GLY A 351 -15.44 -2.07 12.50
CA GLY A 351 -15.55 -2.75 11.20
C GLY A 351 -14.21 -2.93 10.47
N GLY A 352 -13.07 -2.72 11.14
CA GLY A 352 -11.73 -2.89 10.58
C GLY A 352 -11.24 -4.34 10.49
N GLY A 353 -10.09 -4.53 9.86
CA GLY A 353 -9.37 -5.78 9.60
C GLY A 353 -9.66 -6.38 8.22
N ILE A 354 -9.22 -7.61 8.01
CA ILE A 354 -9.35 -8.28 6.70
C ILE A 354 -10.82 -8.60 6.41
N ARG A 355 -11.28 -8.29 5.19
CA ARG A 355 -12.67 -8.47 4.77
C ARG A 355 -12.78 -8.97 3.34
N ARG A 356 -13.88 -9.66 3.05
CA ARG A 356 -14.26 -10.14 1.73
C ARG A 356 -15.57 -9.49 1.27
N TRP A 357 -15.69 -9.26 -0.04
CA TRP A 357 -16.91 -8.74 -0.64
C TRP A 357 -18.08 -9.69 -0.42
N ARG A 358 -19.25 -9.15 -0.07
CA ARG A 358 -20.48 -9.94 -0.17
C ARG A 358 -20.85 -10.15 -1.64
N THR A 359 -21.37 -11.33 -1.95
CA THR A 359 -21.80 -11.71 -3.29
C THR A 359 -23.25 -11.27 -3.51
N ALA A 360 -23.48 -10.51 -4.59
CA ALA A 360 -24.83 -10.11 -4.96
C ALA A 360 -25.58 -11.27 -5.62
N VAL A 361 -26.74 -11.65 -5.09
CA VAL A 361 -27.60 -12.72 -5.61
C VAL A 361 -29.06 -12.28 -5.68
N ARG A 362 -29.84 -12.91 -6.56
CA ARG A 362 -31.28 -12.63 -6.69
C ARG A 362 -32.10 -13.70 -5.98
N VAL A 363 -32.76 -13.32 -4.88
CA VAL A 363 -33.62 -14.20 -4.07
C VAL A 363 -35.04 -13.63 -4.04
N ASP A 364 -36.04 -14.42 -4.42
CA ASP A 364 -37.46 -14.02 -4.45
C ASP A 364 -37.72 -12.70 -5.20
N GLY A 365 -36.97 -12.46 -6.27
CA GLY A 365 -37.06 -11.24 -7.08
C GLY A 365 -36.57 -9.98 -6.35
N ARG A 366 -35.69 -10.12 -5.35
CA ARG A 366 -34.95 -9.03 -4.73
C ARG A 366 -33.46 -9.35 -4.78
N TRP A 367 -32.64 -8.31 -4.93
CA TRP A 367 -31.20 -8.43 -4.76
C TRP A 367 -30.84 -8.53 -3.28
N ARG A 368 -29.81 -9.31 -2.97
CA ARG A 368 -29.29 -9.53 -1.62
C ARG A 368 -27.77 -9.69 -1.72
N ASN A 369 -27.05 -9.12 -0.76
CA ASN A 369 -25.60 -9.31 -0.62
C ASN A 369 -25.38 -10.39 0.45
N ILE A 370 -24.90 -11.55 0.03
CA ILE A 370 -24.73 -12.75 0.87
C ILE A 370 -23.24 -13.04 1.11
N VAL A 371 -22.98 -13.89 2.10
CA VAL A 371 -21.77 -14.71 2.18
C VAL A 371 -22.02 -15.94 1.33
N GLY A 372 -21.14 -16.23 0.36
CA GLY A 372 -21.28 -17.41 -0.48
C GLY A 372 -21.02 -18.70 0.30
N GLU A 373 -21.60 -19.82 -0.15
CA GLU A 373 -21.43 -21.13 0.50
C GLU A 373 -19.95 -21.51 0.67
N ALA A 374 -19.10 -21.18 -0.32
CA ALA A 374 -17.67 -21.42 -0.28
C ALA A 374 -16.92 -20.59 0.79
N ASP A 375 -17.52 -19.51 1.28
CA ASP A 375 -16.91 -18.59 2.25
C ASP A 375 -17.48 -18.76 3.66
N GLU A 376 -18.49 -19.62 3.87
CA GLU A 376 -19.12 -19.82 5.19
C GLU A 376 -18.12 -20.27 6.26
N ALA A 377 -17.15 -21.12 5.88
CA ALA A 377 -16.12 -21.59 6.80
C ALA A 377 -15.11 -20.50 7.20
N ALA A 378 -14.93 -19.48 6.35
CA ALA A 378 -14.06 -18.34 6.60
C ALA A 378 -14.77 -17.20 7.33
N TYR A 379 -16.10 -17.16 7.30
CA TYR A 379 -16.89 -16.06 7.83
C TYR A 379 -16.76 -15.89 9.35
N LEU A 380 -16.47 -14.66 9.77
CA LEU A 380 -16.56 -14.23 11.16
C LEU A 380 -17.77 -13.33 11.35
N ALA A 381 -18.61 -13.66 12.33
CA ALA A 381 -19.77 -12.85 12.64
C ALA A 381 -19.33 -11.48 13.21
N PRO A 382 -19.97 -10.36 12.83
CA PRO A 382 -19.63 -9.03 13.35
C PRO A 382 -19.77 -8.91 14.88
N GLY A 383 -20.62 -9.74 15.48
CA GLY A 383 -20.77 -9.80 16.94
C GLY A 383 -19.68 -10.59 17.66
N ASP A 384 -18.81 -11.30 16.94
CA ASP A 384 -17.68 -12.04 17.52
C ASP A 384 -16.44 -11.16 17.60
N THR A 385 -16.53 -10.12 18.42
CA THR A 385 -15.46 -9.12 18.58
C THR A 385 -14.18 -9.74 19.14
N ALA A 386 -14.27 -10.85 19.87
CA ALA A 386 -13.11 -11.57 20.38
C ALA A 386 -12.28 -12.21 19.24
N GLN A 387 -12.93 -12.93 18.32
CA GLN A 387 -12.21 -13.48 17.16
C GLN A 387 -11.69 -12.37 16.25
N ILE A 388 -12.47 -11.30 16.06
CA ILE A 388 -12.06 -10.14 15.26
C ILE A 388 -10.80 -9.49 15.84
N ALA A 389 -10.77 -9.25 17.16
CA ALA A 389 -9.67 -8.62 17.89
C ALA A 389 -8.37 -9.46 17.88
N ALA A 390 -8.49 -10.79 17.83
CA ALA A 390 -7.33 -11.68 17.80
C ALA A 390 -6.61 -11.74 16.44
N ARG A 391 -7.20 -11.19 15.36
CA ARG A 391 -6.66 -11.35 14.01
C ARG A 391 -5.29 -10.73 13.79
N PRO A 392 -4.98 -9.49 14.27
CA PRO A 392 -3.64 -8.94 14.09
C PRO A 392 -2.55 -9.81 14.70
N ASP A 393 -2.80 -10.39 15.88
CA ASP A 393 -1.88 -11.33 16.53
C ASP A 393 -1.72 -12.59 15.69
N ARG A 394 -2.83 -13.14 15.18
CA ARG A 394 -2.78 -14.28 14.28
C ARG A 394 -2.01 -13.98 12.99
N PHE A 395 -2.13 -12.78 12.42
CA PHE A 395 -1.32 -12.36 11.27
C PHE A 395 0.17 -12.26 11.60
N ARG A 396 0.57 -11.88 12.84
CA ARG A 396 2.00 -11.95 13.23
C ARG A 396 2.54 -13.38 13.17
N GLU A 397 1.69 -14.37 13.44
CA GLU A 397 2.06 -15.79 13.42
C GLU A 397 2.05 -16.40 12.02
N ILE A 398 1.14 -15.99 11.12
CA ILE A 398 0.98 -16.65 9.81
C ILE A 398 1.58 -15.88 8.65
N LEU A 399 1.81 -14.57 8.76
CA LEU A 399 2.50 -13.88 7.66
C LEU A 399 3.95 -14.35 7.63
N ALA A 400 4.44 -14.73 6.45
CA ALA A 400 5.83 -15.14 6.24
C ALA A 400 6.78 -14.13 6.90
N ASP A 401 7.79 -14.64 7.59
CA ASP A 401 8.82 -13.77 8.15
C ASP A 401 9.64 -13.26 6.98
N VAL A 402 9.81 -11.95 6.97
CA VAL A 402 10.75 -11.31 6.07
C VAL A 402 12.14 -11.52 6.62
N SER A 403 13.08 -11.78 5.72
CA SER A 403 14.49 -11.82 6.10
C SER A 403 14.85 -10.53 6.84
N PRO A 404 15.79 -10.57 7.78
CA PRO A 404 16.15 -9.36 8.51
C PRO A 404 16.66 -8.24 7.58
N ALA A 405 17.28 -8.58 6.44
CA ALA A 405 17.66 -7.64 5.39
C ALA A 405 16.44 -6.95 4.74
N GLU A 406 15.39 -7.69 4.38
CA GLU A 406 14.15 -7.11 3.83
C GLU A 406 13.43 -6.21 4.85
N ARG A 407 13.51 -6.52 6.15
CA ARG A 407 12.96 -5.64 7.20
C ARG A 407 13.66 -4.29 7.24
N ILE A 408 14.98 -4.25 7.02
CA ILE A 408 15.74 -3.00 6.91
C ILE A 408 15.30 -2.24 5.66
N GLU A 409 15.21 -2.91 4.51
CA GLU A 409 14.78 -2.29 3.26
C GLU A 409 13.40 -1.64 3.39
N VAL A 410 12.40 -2.34 3.94
CA VAL A 410 11.07 -1.79 4.19
C VAL A 410 11.10 -0.56 5.09
N ALA A 411 11.87 -0.62 6.19
CA ALA A 411 11.96 0.52 7.10
C ALA A 411 12.56 1.74 6.38
N LEU A 412 13.57 1.53 5.54
CA LEU A 412 14.17 2.58 4.71
C LEU A 412 13.22 3.11 3.63
N GLU A 413 12.44 2.24 2.98
CA GLU A 413 11.40 2.64 2.03
C GLU A 413 10.34 3.51 2.69
N GLN A 414 9.92 3.17 3.91
CA GLN A 414 8.97 3.96 4.69
C GLN A 414 9.55 5.34 5.08
N VAL A 415 10.83 5.39 5.45
CA VAL A 415 11.55 6.66 5.69
C VAL A 415 11.56 7.52 4.41
N GLU A 416 11.92 6.95 3.26
CA GLU A 416 11.96 7.69 1.99
C GLU A 416 10.57 8.12 1.52
N ALA A 417 9.53 7.30 1.71
CA ALA A 417 8.16 7.65 1.41
C ALA A 417 7.70 8.88 2.22
N ALA A 418 8.06 8.95 3.51
CA ALA A 418 7.78 10.10 4.35
C ALA A 418 8.59 11.34 3.92
N ARG A 419 9.88 11.19 3.58
CA ARG A 419 10.70 12.28 3.01
C ARG A 419 10.11 12.83 1.72
N MET A 420 9.68 11.97 0.81
CA MET A 420 9.05 12.37 -0.46
C MET A 420 7.76 13.17 -0.25
N HIS A 421 6.99 12.85 0.80
CA HIS A 421 5.83 13.65 1.17
C HIS A 421 6.27 15.03 1.69
N LEU A 422 7.27 15.10 2.56
CA LEU A 422 7.83 16.36 3.08
C LEU A 422 8.45 17.23 1.98
N ARG A 423 9.04 16.62 0.95
CA ARG A 423 9.53 17.32 -0.25
C ARG A 423 8.43 18.04 -1.02
N ARG A 424 7.17 17.60 -0.89
CA ARG A 424 6.01 18.27 -1.52
C ARG A 424 5.28 19.18 -0.54
N TYR A 425 5.20 18.78 0.72
CA TYR A 425 4.43 19.43 1.79
C TYR A 425 5.29 19.54 3.07
N PRO A 426 6.27 20.46 3.09
CA PRO A 426 7.28 20.54 4.17
C PRO A 426 6.70 20.88 5.56
N ALA A 427 5.46 21.38 5.63
CA ALA A 427 4.77 21.68 6.89
C ALA A 427 3.99 20.48 7.48
N SER A 428 3.91 19.34 6.77
CA SER A 428 3.11 18.18 7.18
C SER A 428 3.67 17.47 8.41
N CYS A 429 3.14 17.78 9.60
CA CYS A 429 3.55 17.11 10.84
C CYS A 429 3.24 15.61 10.84
N ALA A 430 2.14 15.19 10.19
CA ALA A 430 1.85 13.77 10.02
C ALA A 430 2.95 13.03 9.24
N ALA A 431 3.55 13.67 8.23
CA ALA A 431 4.68 13.08 7.51
C ALA A 431 5.97 13.08 8.35
N ARG A 432 6.20 14.09 9.19
CA ARG A 432 7.33 14.12 10.13
C ARG A 432 7.22 12.97 11.14
N THR A 433 6.08 12.81 11.79
CA THR A 433 5.84 11.70 12.74
C THR A 433 5.96 10.34 12.06
N ARG A 434 5.39 10.15 10.86
CA ARG A 434 5.56 8.89 10.12
C ARG A 434 7.02 8.56 9.82
N ARG A 435 7.84 9.56 9.50
CA ARG A 435 9.29 9.37 9.29
C ARG A 435 9.96 8.90 10.58
N GLU A 436 9.67 9.55 11.70
CA GLU A 436 10.26 9.17 12.98
C GLU A 436 9.77 7.81 13.48
N ASP A 437 8.53 7.43 13.20
CA ASP A 437 8.01 6.08 13.50
C ASP A 437 8.71 5.02 12.63
N ALA A 438 9.05 5.36 11.37
CA ALA A 438 9.82 4.49 10.49
C ALA A 438 11.27 4.33 10.96
N PHE A 439 11.92 5.40 11.43
CA PHE A 439 13.23 5.32 12.08
C PHE A 439 13.19 4.49 13.37
N ALA A 440 12.15 4.63 14.19
CA ALA A 440 11.99 3.81 15.39
C ALA A 440 11.94 2.30 15.06
N ARG A 441 11.29 1.93 13.95
CA ARG A 441 11.33 0.54 13.44
C ARG A 441 12.71 0.17 12.92
N LEU A 442 13.36 1.06 12.17
CA LEU A 442 14.70 0.83 11.64
C LEU A 442 15.71 0.54 12.77
N TYR A 443 15.67 1.31 13.87
CA TYR A 443 16.57 1.10 15.02
C TYR A 443 16.43 -0.30 15.63
N VAL A 444 15.20 -0.78 15.80
CA VAL A 444 14.96 -2.13 16.34
C VAL A 444 15.57 -3.18 15.41
N VAL A 445 15.38 -3.03 14.10
CA VAL A 445 15.89 -4.01 13.13
C VAL A 445 17.41 -3.94 13.00
N THR A 446 18.01 -2.75 12.93
CA THR A 446 19.47 -2.62 12.80
C THR A 446 20.20 -3.04 14.08
N GLU A 447 19.61 -2.87 15.25
CA GLU A 447 20.10 -3.46 16.50
C GLU A 447 20.04 -4.99 16.46
N GLU A 448 18.91 -5.57 16.05
CA GLU A 448 18.73 -7.02 15.95
C GLU A 448 19.69 -7.68 14.93
N VAL A 449 19.91 -7.03 13.79
CA VAL A 449 20.64 -7.61 12.64
C VAL A 449 22.13 -7.32 12.69
N HIS A 450 22.49 -6.07 13.01
CA HIS A 450 23.87 -5.61 12.94
C HIS A 450 24.45 -5.25 14.32
N GLY A 451 23.65 -5.32 15.39
CA GLY A 451 24.07 -4.83 16.71
C GLY A 451 24.27 -3.31 16.76
N TRP A 452 23.70 -2.57 15.80
CA TRP A 452 23.86 -1.12 15.73
C TRP A 452 23.08 -0.42 16.84
N ASP A 453 23.71 0.57 17.47
CA ASP A 453 22.98 1.51 18.29
C ASP A 453 22.27 2.57 17.42
N GLN A 454 21.46 3.40 18.07
CA GLN A 454 20.73 4.47 17.40
C GLN A 454 21.67 5.47 16.70
N ALA A 455 22.83 5.77 17.28
CA ALA A 455 23.77 6.74 16.73
C ALA A 455 24.40 6.25 15.42
N ARG A 456 24.80 4.97 15.36
CA ARG A 456 25.30 4.32 14.14
C ARG A 456 24.22 4.32 13.05
N THR A 457 22.99 3.96 13.41
CA THR A 457 21.88 3.92 12.45
C THR A 457 21.54 5.32 11.91
N ASP A 458 21.58 6.34 12.78
CA ASP A 458 21.37 7.73 12.37
C ASP A 458 22.51 8.25 11.48
N ALA A 459 23.76 7.91 11.78
CA ALA A 459 24.92 8.28 10.97
C ALA A 459 24.85 7.70 9.54
N GLU A 460 24.38 6.44 9.41
CA GLU A 460 24.27 5.77 8.12
C GLU A 460 23.07 6.27 7.30
N HIS A 461 21.93 6.52 7.95
CA HIS A 461 20.66 6.66 7.24
C HIS A 461 19.99 8.04 7.34
N ARG A 462 20.28 8.87 8.35
CA ARG A 462 19.70 10.22 8.42
C ARG A 462 20.42 11.17 7.46
N ARG A 463 19.63 12.06 6.87
CA ARG A 463 20.07 13.09 5.93
C ARG A 463 19.82 14.46 6.53
N LEU A 464 20.47 15.49 5.99
CA LEU A 464 20.26 16.89 6.38
C LEU A 464 18.76 17.27 6.43
N GLU A 465 17.97 16.81 5.47
CA GLU A 465 16.53 17.08 5.41
C GLU A 465 15.76 16.52 6.63
N ASP A 466 16.23 15.45 7.26
CA ASP A 466 15.55 14.88 8.42
C ASP A 466 15.66 15.79 9.66
N TYR A 467 16.79 16.49 9.79
CA TYR A 467 17.04 17.46 10.84
C TYR A 467 16.36 18.81 10.57
N VAL A 468 16.39 19.27 9.31
CA VAL A 468 15.68 20.49 8.89
C VAL A 468 14.18 20.35 9.11
N PHE A 469 13.61 19.19 8.78
CA PHE A 469 12.21 18.88 9.00
C PHE A 469 12.00 17.97 10.21
N ALA A 470 12.72 18.21 11.32
CA ALA A 470 12.55 17.47 12.57
C ALA A 470 11.09 17.45 13.07
N GLU A 471 10.69 16.39 13.77
CA GLU A 471 9.32 16.24 14.29
C GLU A 471 8.93 17.42 15.18
N LEU A 472 7.69 17.87 15.05
CA LEU A 472 7.09 18.92 15.86
C LEU A 472 5.98 18.32 16.70
N GLU A 473 5.80 18.83 17.92
CA GLU A 473 4.67 18.51 18.78
C GLU A 473 3.38 19.04 18.14
N TYR A 474 2.49 18.13 17.71
CA TYR A 474 1.31 18.48 16.91
C TYR A 474 0.39 19.49 17.61
N GLU A 475 0.15 19.30 18.92
CA GLU A 475 -0.74 20.16 19.71
C GLU A 475 -0.08 21.47 20.19
N ALA A 476 1.20 21.66 19.85
CA ALA A 476 1.99 22.83 20.25
C ALA A 476 2.68 23.50 19.05
N SER A 477 2.21 23.22 17.83
CA SER A 477 2.85 23.72 16.61
C SER A 477 1.83 24.13 15.55
N ARG A 478 1.81 25.42 15.19
CA ARG A 478 0.92 25.95 14.15
C ARG A 478 1.39 25.64 12.73
N THR A 479 2.68 25.29 12.54
CA THR A 479 3.14 24.76 11.23
C THR A 479 2.34 23.53 10.82
N CYS A 480 1.89 22.72 11.78
CA CYS A 480 1.11 21.51 11.51
C CYS A 480 -0.25 21.78 10.84
N CYS A 481 -0.75 23.00 10.89
CA CYS A 481 -2.02 23.40 10.29
C CYS A 481 -1.89 23.93 8.84
N TRP A 482 -0.67 23.91 8.29
CA TRP A 482 -0.34 24.55 7.03
C TRP A 482 -0.31 23.57 5.85
N ASN A 483 -1.50 23.18 5.38
CA ASN A 483 -1.69 22.18 4.34
C ASN A 483 -1.26 22.64 2.93
N ARG A 484 -1.19 23.96 2.68
CA ARG A 484 -0.80 24.52 1.37
C ARG A 484 0.69 24.76 1.17
N SER A 485 1.55 24.22 2.04
CA SER A 485 3.00 24.25 1.82
C SER A 485 3.37 23.52 0.51
N THR A 486 4.44 23.93 -0.17
CA THR A 486 4.75 23.48 -1.54
C THR A 486 6.16 22.93 -1.68
N ALA A 487 6.41 22.21 -2.78
CA ALA A 487 7.76 21.73 -3.12
C ALA A 487 8.76 22.89 -3.32
N ALA A 488 8.31 24.03 -3.85
CA ALA A 488 9.17 25.20 -3.98
C ALA A 488 9.62 25.73 -2.61
N MET A 489 8.75 25.70 -1.60
CA MET A 489 9.12 26.05 -0.23
C MET A 489 10.12 25.05 0.35
N PHE A 490 9.97 23.75 0.09
CA PHE A 490 10.96 22.75 0.50
C PHE A 490 12.34 23.09 -0.06
N ASP A 491 12.44 23.40 -1.36
CA ASP A 491 13.70 23.75 -2.00
C ASP A 491 14.34 24.99 -1.36
N ILE A 492 13.54 26.02 -1.07
CA ILE A 492 13.99 27.27 -0.42
C ILE A 492 14.52 26.97 0.99
N VAL A 493 13.79 26.18 1.78
CA VAL A 493 14.16 25.82 3.15
C VAL A 493 15.45 24.99 3.16
N MET A 494 15.59 24.02 2.25
CA MET A 494 16.79 23.21 2.12
C MET A 494 17.98 24.00 1.59
N ASP A 495 17.78 24.97 0.69
CA ASP A 495 18.83 25.88 0.24
C ASP A 495 19.38 26.72 1.41
N HIS A 496 18.48 27.25 2.25
CA HIS A 496 18.87 27.95 3.48
C HIS A 496 19.70 27.06 4.41
N ALA A 497 19.23 25.83 4.68
CA ALA A 497 19.96 24.89 5.53
C ALA A 497 21.35 24.56 4.97
N ARG A 498 21.48 24.36 3.65
CA ARG A 498 22.80 24.12 3.02
C ARG A 498 23.72 25.34 3.15
N ALA A 499 23.20 26.55 3.07
CA ALA A 499 23.96 27.76 3.31
C ALA A 499 24.46 27.83 4.77
N GLU A 500 23.61 27.51 5.76
CA GLU A 500 24.00 27.42 7.17
C GLU A 500 25.13 26.39 7.36
N GLN A 501 25.04 25.22 6.71
CA GLN A 501 26.07 24.19 6.79
C GLN A 501 27.40 24.63 6.16
N ALA A 502 27.36 25.27 5.00
CA ALA A 502 28.57 25.79 4.34
C ALA A 502 29.24 26.90 5.17
N GLU A 503 28.47 27.76 5.84
CA GLU A 503 28.99 28.77 6.76
C GLU A 503 29.62 28.14 8.01
N ALA A 504 28.99 27.13 8.59
CA ALA A 504 29.53 26.39 9.74
C ALA A 504 30.87 25.71 9.37
N GLU A 505 30.90 25.00 8.25
CA GLU A 505 32.10 24.34 7.73
C GLU A 505 33.24 25.33 7.46
N ALA A 506 32.94 26.47 6.82
CA ALA A 506 33.92 27.53 6.57
C ALA A 506 34.49 28.12 7.87
N ALA A 507 33.73 28.07 8.97
CA ALA A 507 34.16 28.47 10.30
C ALA A 507 34.86 27.34 11.09
N GLY A 508 34.98 26.12 10.53
CA GLY A 508 35.54 24.95 11.20
C GLY A 508 34.68 24.46 12.36
N MET A 509 33.37 24.70 12.32
CA MET A 509 32.41 24.28 13.34
C MET A 509 31.38 23.34 12.73
N CYS A 510 30.85 22.41 13.52
CA CYS A 510 29.60 21.75 13.18
C CYS A 510 28.44 22.45 13.91
N MET A 511 27.38 22.79 13.17
CA MET A 511 26.16 23.35 13.74
C MET A 511 24.95 22.59 13.19
N ALA A 512 24.03 22.21 14.07
CA ALA A 512 22.75 21.65 13.66
C ALA A 512 22.00 22.65 12.76
N PRO A 513 21.35 22.19 11.68
CA PRO A 513 20.57 23.08 10.83
C PRO A 513 19.37 23.66 11.59
N THR A 514 18.92 24.84 11.19
CA THR A 514 17.69 25.41 11.76
C THR A 514 16.48 24.57 11.35
N VAL A 515 15.69 24.12 12.34
CA VAL A 515 14.44 23.38 12.11
C VAL A 515 13.39 24.30 11.46
N PHE A 516 12.75 23.83 10.39
CA PHE A 516 11.62 24.52 9.76
C PHE A 516 10.38 24.46 10.65
N ARG A 517 10.08 25.59 11.31
CA ARG A 517 9.02 25.76 12.31
C ARG A 517 8.68 27.26 12.50
N ALA A 518 7.57 27.60 13.14
CA ALA A 518 7.32 29.00 13.51
C ALA A 518 8.29 29.48 14.61
N GLU A 519 8.92 30.64 14.42
CA GLU A 519 9.84 31.29 15.38
C GLU A 519 9.30 32.63 15.92
N GLY A 520 8.01 32.95 15.71
CA GLY A 520 7.41 34.25 16.04
C GLY A 520 5.93 34.37 15.65
N PRO A 521 5.23 35.46 16.02
CA PRO A 521 3.78 35.56 15.81
C PRO A 521 3.40 35.77 14.34
N GLY A 522 2.29 35.16 13.90
CA GLY A 522 1.75 35.32 12.54
C GLY A 522 2.75 35.00 11.43
N ASP A 523 2.62 35.61 10.25
CA ASP A 523 3.55 35.37 9.13
C ASP A 523 5.02 35.72 9.49
N ALA A 524 5.24 36.63 10.44
CA ALA A 524 6.59 36.98 10.88
C ALA A 524 7.34 35.80 11.53
N GLY A 525 6.64 34.76 11.98
CA GLY A 525 7.28 33.55 12.49
C GLY A 525 8.00 32.71 11.45
N TYR A 526 7.85 33.01 10.15
CA TYR A 526 8.58 32.34 9.07
C TYR A 526 9.51 33.29 8.31
N ALA A 527 9.77 34.47 8.88
CA ALA A 527 10.53 35.54 8.24
C ALA A 527 11.92 35.09 7.77
N ARG A 528 12.58 34.18 8.50
CA ARG A 528 13.89 33.60 8.12
C ARG A 528 13.88 33.05 6.69
N TRP A 529 12.97 32.11 6.42
CA TRP A 529 12.88 31.45 5.12
C TRP A 529 12.25 32.36 4.06
N GLN A 530 11.31 33.23 4.46
CA GLN A 530 10.76 34.23 3.55
C GLN A 530 11.84 35.20 3.04
N SER A 531 12.67 35.73 3.95
CA SER A 531 13.80 36.60 3.58
C SER A 531 14.84 35.87 2.75
N HIS A 532 15.09 34.58 3.02
CA HIS A 532 15.94 33.75 2.17
C HIS A 532 15.35 33.58 0.76
N ALA A 533 14.05 33.31 0.64
CA ALA A 533 13.35 33.26 -0.64
C ALA A 533 13.48 34.56 -1.43
N GLU A 534 13.33 35.70 -0.76
CA GLU A 534 13.51 37.03 -1.37
C GLU A 534 14.95 37.25 -1.85
N ALA A 535 15.95 36.84 -1.07
CA ALA A 535 17.37 36.93 -1.45
C ALA A 535 17.71 36.06 -2.68
N LEU A 536 17.03 34.91 -2.83
CA LEU A 536 17.13 34.05 -4.01
C LEU A 536 16.34 34.59 -5.23
N GLY A 537 15.56 35.67 -5.08
CA GLY A 537 14.63 36.14 -6.10
C GLY A 537 13.40 35.24 -6.29
N ARG A 538 13.16 34.29 -5.37
CA ARG A 538 12.07 33.31 -5.37
C ARG A 538 10.94 33.65 -4.39
N GLY A 539 10.88 34.90 -3.91
CA GLY A 539 9.86 35.34 -2.94
C GLY A 539 8.40 35.11 -3.39
N GLY A 540 8.13 35.11 -4.70
CA GLY A 540 6.80 34.79 -5.25
C GLY A 540 6.40 33.32 -5.16
N GLU A 541 7.35 32.41 -4.91
CA GLU A 541 7.10 30.99 -4.67
C GLU A 541 6.87 30.67 -3.19
N TRP A 542 7.13 31.63 -2.30
CA TRP A 542 6.83 31.51 -0.88
C TRP A 542 5.35 31.77 -0.63
N VAL A 543 4.64 30.73 -0.20
CA VAL A 543 3.24 30.86 0.21
C VAL A 543 3.21 31.42 1.62
N ALA A 544 2.26 32.31 1.94
CA ALA A 544 2.06 32.80 3.30
C ALA A 544 1.37 31.74 4.16
N TRP A 545 1.61 31.77 5.47
CA TRP A 545 0.99 30.81 6.39
C TRP A 545 -0.53 31.04 6.45
N SER A 546 -1.26 29.95 6.72
CA SER A 546 -2.69 29.97 7.05
C SER A 546 -3.04 28.78 7.92
N ALA A 547 -4.10 28.95 8.70
CA ALA A 547 -4.89 27.82 9.19
C ALA A 547 -5.76 27.30 8.03
N ASP A 548 -5.23 26.37 7.25
CA ASP A 548 -5.96 25.76 6.12
C ASP A 548 -7.08 24.82 6.59
N GLU A 549 -7.10 24.52 7.88
CA GLU A 549 -8.12 23.76 8.60
C GLU A 549 -8.41 24.41 9.95
N THR A 550 -9.36 23.85 10.72
CA THR A 550 -9.58 24.28 12.10
C THR A 550 -8.30 24.02 12.90
N CYS A 551 -7.59 25.08 13.27
CA CYS A 551 -6.30 25.02 13.93
C CYS A 551 -6.40 25.61 15.35
N PRO A 552 -6.62 24.79 16.39
CA PRO A 552 -6.67 25.27 17.78
C PRO A 552 -5.38 25.96 18.23
N TRP A 553 -4.27 25.64 17.56
CA TRP A 553 -2.92 26.11 17.87
C TRP A 553 -2.49 27.31 17.01
N GLN A 554 -3.39 27.94 16.24
CA GLN A 554 -3.05 29.05 15.33
C GLN A 554 -2.33 30.23 15.99
N ASP A 555 -2.59 30.45 17.29
CA ASP A 555 -2.02 31.54 18.07
C ASP A 555 -0.68 31.18 18.73
N VAL A 556 -0.18 29.95 18.53
CA VAL A 556 1.17 29.55 18.96
C VAL A 556 2.20 30.46 18.29
N VAL A 557 3.05 31.07 19.12
CA VAL A 557 4.07 32.02 18.67
C VAL A 557 5.29 31.28 18.14
N GLU A 558 5.78 30.30 18.89
CA GLU A 558 6.92 29.47 18.52
C GLU A 558 6.50 28.00 18.59
N ASP A 559 6.76 27.27 17.52
CA ASP A 559 6.46 25.85 17.43
C ASP A 559 7.45 25.04 18.27
N THR A 560 6.96 23.93 18.81
CA THR A 560 7.74 23.08 19.71
C THR A 560 8.26 21.85 18.97
N PRO A 561 9.58 21.68 18.81
CA PRO A 561 10.16 20.42 18.35
C PRO A 561 9.82 19.29 19.34
N SER A 562 9.60 18.09 18.80
CA SER A 562 9.35 16.89 19.58
C SER A 562 10.52 16.56 20.52
N GLU A 563 10.21 16.03 21.70
CA GLU A 563 11.22 15.51 22.64
C GLU A 563 11.71 14.09 22.27
N ARG A 564 11.22 13.52 21.17
CA ARG A 564 11.63 12.18 20.69
C ARG A 564 13.15 12.12 20.53
N ALA A 565 13.76 11.11 21.14
CA ALA A 565 15.20 10.92 21.11
C ALA A 565 15.69 10.67 19.68
N VAL A 566 16.53 11.57 19.18
CA VAL A 566 17.22 11.50 17.87
C VAL A 566 18.68 11.89 18.11
N THR A 567 19.63 11.20 17.48
CA THR A 567 21.05 11.56 17.57
C THR A 567 21.24 12.98 17.04
N GLY A 568 21.97 13.84 17.76
CA GLY A 568 22.20 15.22 17.32
C GLY A 568 22.89 15.26 15.96
N PHE A 569 22.55 16.22 15.09
CA PHE A 569 23.12 16.31 13.73
C PHE A 569 24.65 16.23 13.70
N CYS A 570 25.32 16.94 14.60
CA CYS A 570 26.77 16.92 14.69
C CYS A 570 27.34 15.63 15.26
N ASP A 571 26.60 14.98 16.15
CA ASP A 571 26.99 13.68 16.70
C ASP A 571 26.82 12.58 15.63
N ALA A 572 25.78 12.68 14.79
CA ALA A 572 25.58 11.78 13.65
C ALA A 572 26.65 11.97 12.56
N LEU A 573 27.16 13.20 12.37
CA LEU A 573 28.28 13.49 11.46
C LEU A 573 29.65 13.12 12.03
N GLY A 574 29.81 13.22 13.36
CA GLY A 574 31.07 12.96 14.08
C GLY A 574 31.17 11.57 14.71
N GLY A 575 30.16 10.73 14.52
CA GLY A 575 29.92 9.50 15.27
C GLY A 575 29.99 8.25 14.42
N VAL A 576 31.18 7.98 13.90
CA VAL A 576 31.85 6.69 14.10
C VAL A 576 33.35 7.01 14.06
N ASP A 577 34.03 6.94 15.21
CA ASP A 577 35.37 6.37 15.16
C ASP A 577 35.18 5.08 14.36
N GLU A 578 35.80 4.98 13.19
CA GLU A 578 35.90 3.70 12.49
C GLU A 578 36.30 2.69 13.58
N PRO A 579 35.48 1.66 13.89
CA PRO A 579 36.10 0.48 14.47
C PRO A 579 37.28 0.16 13.55
N GLU A 580 38.45 -0.15 14.13
CA GLU A 580 39.58 -0.69 13.36
C GLU A 580 38.98 -1.55 12.25
N PRO A 581 39.27 -1.26 10.97
CA PRO A 581 38.57 -1.87 9.87
C PRO A 581 38.47 -3.35 10.17
N GLU A 582 37.24 -3.86 10.29
CA GLU A 582 37.07 -5.30 10.18
C GLU A 582 37.82 -5.65 8.89
N PRO A 583 38.75 -6.63 8.94
CA PRO A 583 39.55 -6.98 7.78
C PRO A 583 38.58 -7.08 6.61
N GLU A 584 38.90 -6.39 5.51
CA GLU A 584 38.11 -6.45 4.28
C GLU A 584 37.68 -7.91 4.08
N PRO A 585 36.39 -8.21 3.78
CA PRO A 585 36.04 -9.57 3.41
C PRO A 585 37.04 -9.96 2.33
N GLU A 586 37.80 -11.01 2.63
CA GLU A 586 38.86 -11.52 1.77
C GLU A 586 38.30 -11.53 0.35
N PRO A 587 39.02 -10.94 -0.63
CA PRO A 587 38.54 -10.93 -2.01
C PRO A 587 38.19 -12.36 -2.37
N VAL A 588 36.93 -12.61 -2.75
CA VAL A 588 36.40 -13.94 -3.13
C VAL A 588 37.52 -14.70 -3.80
N GLU A 589 38.01 -15.72 -3.10
CA GLU A 589 39.22 -16.41 -3.51
C GLU A 589 38.99 -16.90 -4.95
N PRO A 590 39.99 -16.77 -5.84
CA PRO A 590 39.90 -17.47 -7.12
C PRO A 590 39.60 -18.95 -6.82
N PRO A 591 38.73 -19.63 -7.58
CA PRO A 591 38.31 -21.00 -7.29
C PRO A 591 39.53 -21.83 -6.92
N ASP A 592 39.48 -22.41 -5.74
CA ASP A 592 40.63 -23.00 -5.10
C ASP A 592 41.21 -24.06 -6.03
N ALA A 593 42.53 -24.04 -6.29
CA ALA A 593 43.07 -24.83 -7.42
C ALA A 593 42.92 -26.36 -7.25
N CYS A 594 42.55 -26.81 -6.04
CA CYS A 594 42.21 -28.19 -5.68
C CYS A 594 40.70 -28.46 -5.61
N ASP A 595 39.85 -27.45 -5.37
CA ASP A 595 38.42 -27.64 -5.27
C ASP A 595 37.70 -27.23 -6.56
N ALA A 596 36.98 -28.20 -7.13
CA ALA A 596 36.23 -28.00 -8.35
C ALA A 596 34.91 -27.23 -8.14
N PHE A 597 34.45 -27.11 -6.90
CA PHE A 597 33.15 -26.55 -6.54
C PHE A 597 33.24 -25.16 -5.91
N GLY A 598 34.28 -24.85 -5.12
CA GLY A 598 34.96 -23.57 -4.82
C GLY A 598 34.09 -22.33 -4.55
N GLN A 599 32.79 -22.53 -4.40
CA GLN A 599 31.78 -21.54 -4.08
C GLN A 599 31.02 -22.00 -2.84
N ASP A 600 31.11 -23.27 -2.46
CA ASP A 600 30.38 -23.89 -1.37
C ASP A 600 31.08 -23.76 -0.01
N ASP A 601 32.07 -22.88 0.12
CA ASP A 601 32.86 -22.64 1.34
C ASP A 601 32.02 -22.05 2.50
N ALA A 602 30.82 -21.56 2.18
CA ALA A 602 29.88 -20.95 3.11
C ALA A 602 28.48 -21.57 3.01
N ARG A 603 27.75 -21.59 4.13
CA ARG A 603 26.37 -22.11 4.21
C ARG A 603 25.42 -21.43 3.21
N GLU A 604 25.63 -20.15 2.93
CA GLU A 604 24.81 -19.33 2.03
C GLU A 604 24.93 -19.78 0.57
N ASP A 605 26.05 -20.40 0.23
CA ASP A 605 26.38 -20.89 -1.10
C ASP A 605 26.34 -22.43 -1.19
N ALA A 606 25.75 -23.08 -0.19
CA ALA A 606 25.70 -24.53 -0.08
C ALA A 606 25.10 -25.20 -1.32
N LEU A 607 25.76 -26.24 -1.81
CA LEU A 607 25.31 -27.01 -2.97
C LEU A 607 24.16 -27.94 -2.61
N GLU A 608 23.10 -27.92 -3.42
CA GLU A 608 21.98 -28.84 -3.24
C GLU A 608 22.39 -30.28 -3.59
N LEU A 609 22.37 -31.17 -2.60
CA LEU A 609 22.74 -32.57 -2.75
C LEU A 609 21.54 -33.39 -3.23
N SER A 610 21.40 -33.53 -4.55
CA SER A 610 20.33 -34.30 -5.20
C SER A 610 20.76 -35.71 -5.68
N GLY A 611 22.01 -36.09 -5.44
CA GLY A 611 22.59 -37.37 -5.84
C GLY A 611 24.07 -37.50 -5.44
N PRO A 612 24.73 -38.64 -5.76
CA PRO A 612 26.12 -38.87 -5.40
C PRO A 612 27.05 -37.85 -6.08
N MET A 613 27.91 -37.22 -5.30
CA MET A 613 28.89 -36.24 -5.77
C MET A 613 30.31 -36.63 -5.34
N HIS A 614 31.29 -36.38 -6.20
CA HIS A 614 32.71 -36.52 -5.89
C HIS A 614 33.32 -35.13 -5.79
N ALA A 615 33.92 -34.81 -4.66
CA ALA A 615 34.52 -33.51 -4.37
C ALA A 615 35.89 -33.68 -3.70
N GLU A 616 36.64 -32.60 -3.59
CA GLU A 616 37.97 -32.56 -2.98
C GLU A 616 38.04 -31.29 -2.12
N ILE A 617 38.21 -31.47 -0.81
CA ILE A 617 38.31 -30.36 0.13
C ILE A 617 39.77 -29.97 0.33
N CYS A 618 40.06 -28.67 0.25
CA CYS A 618 41.39 -28.13 0.44
C CYS A 618 41.74 -28.02 1.95
N ALA A 619 42.99 -27.66 2.27
CA ALA A 619 43.41 -27.58 3.67
C ALA A 619 42.82 -26.31 4.32
N ASP A 620 42.23 -26.46 5.50
CA ASP A 620 41.53 -25.39 6.24
C ASP A 620 40.28 -24.84 5.52
N ASP A 621 39.71 -25.63 4.61
CA ASP A 621 38.50 -25.37 3.83
C ASP A 621 37.25 -26.07 4.42
N ALA A 622 36.05 -25.73 3.94
CA ALA A 622 34.78 -26.30 4.38
C ALA A 622 33.67 -26.31 3.32
N ASP A 623 33.37 -27.48 2.77
CA ASP A 623 32.32 -27.65 1.75
C ASP A 623 30.93 -27.77 2.39
N TRP A 624 29.98 -26.95 1.94
CA TRP A 624 28.60 -26.92 2.43
C TRP A 624 27.60 -27.52 1.45
N TYR A 625 26.70 -28.34 1.98
CA TYR A 625 25.61 -28.94 1.19
C TYR A 625 24.24 -28.74 1.85
N LEU A 626 23.21 -28.54 1.03
CA LEU A 626 21.80 -28.51 1.43
C LEU A 626 21.10 -29.81 1.02
N LEU A 627 20.40 -30.44 1.96
CA LEU A 627 19.49 -31.57 1.71
C LEU A 627 18.04 -31.07 1.87
N PRO A 628 17.36 -30.65 0.79
CA PRO A 628 16.06 -29.97 0.87
C PRO A 628 14.92 -30.88 1.32
N ASP A 629 15.05 -32.19 1.12
CA ASP A 629 14.04 -33.19 1.50
C ASP A 629 14.37 -33.94 2.80
N GLY A 630 15.50 -33.62 3.43
CA GLY A 630 16.10 -34.49 4.47
C GLY A 630 16.70 -35.77 3.89
N GLY A 631 17.09 -36.71 4.75
CA GLY A 631 17.70 -38.00 4.36
C GLY A 631 18.91 -38.37 5.23
N GLU A 632 19.53 -39.52 4.94
CA GLU A 632 20.83 -39.88 5.51
C GLU A 632 21.94 -39.43 4.55
N VAL A 633 22.81 -38.53 5.03
CA VAL A 633 24.04 -38.20 4.33
C VAL A 633 25.12 -39.19 4.70
N VAL A 634 25.86 -39.66 3.69
CA VAL A 634 27.02 -40.53 3.84
C VAL A 634 28.20 -39.88 3.12
N LEU A 635 29.23 -39.54 3.89
CA LEU A 635 30.51 -39.04 3.43
C LEU A 635 31.51 -40.20 3.43
N SER A 636 32.12 -40.51 2.30
CA SER A 636 33.12 -41.59 2.15
C SER A 636 34.44 -41.05 1.62
N PHE A 637 35.53 -41.33 2.33
CA PHE A 637 36.90 -40.88 2.00
C PHE A 637 37.91 -41.92 2.51
N ARG A 638 39.21 -41.74 2.25
CA ARG A 638 40.24 -42.58 2.90
C ARG A 638 40.85 -41.80 4.05
N HIS A 639 40.58 -42.19 5.29
CA HIS A 639 41.11 -41.52 6.49
C HIS A 639 42.65 -41.46 6.48
N ALA A 640 43.32 -42.45 5.87
CA ALA A 640 44.78 -42.46 5.72
C ALA A 640 45.34 -41.36 4.78
N GLU A 641 44.50 -40.76 3.93
CA GLU A 641 44.85 -39.67 3.01
C GLU A 641 44.53 -38.29 3.61
N GLY A 642 43.59 -38.23 4.56
CA GLY A 642 43.20 -37.04 5.32
C GLY A 642 41.91 -37.33 6.08
N ASP A 643 41.80 -36.87 7.33
CA ASP A 643 40.63 -37.13 8.18
C ASP A 643 39.56 -36.06 7.98
N LEU A 644 38.38 -36.44 7.51
CA LEU A 644 37.28 -35.51 7.24
C LEU A 644 36.15 -35.75 8.23
N ASP A 645 35.61 -34.66 8.75
CA ASP A 645 34.49 -34.63 9.69
C ASP A 645 33.24 -34.07 9.01
N LEU A 646 32.07 -34.36 9.57
CA LEU A 646 30.77 -33.86 9.11
C LEU A 646 30.02 -33.19 10.27
N GLU A 647 29.52 -31.98 10.06
CA GLU A 647 28.61 -31.28 10.97
C GLU A 647 27.26 -31.03 10.30
N ALA A 648 26.16 -31.25 11.02
CA ALA A 648 24.80 -31.03 10.51
C ALA A 648 24.11 -29.90 11.28
N LEU A 649 23.42 -29.03 10.53
CA LEU A 649 22.72 -27.85 11.05
C LEU A 649 21.31 -27.79 10.47
N ASP A 650 20.34 -27.31 11.26
CA ASP A 650 19.01 -27.03 10.74
C ASP A 650 19.01 -25.77 9.85
N VAL A 651 17.87 -25.49 9.21
CA VAL A 651 17.72 -24.34 8.32
C VAL A 651 17.91 -23.00 9.05
N GLU A 652 17.65 -22.95 10.36
CA GLU A 652 17.94 -21.78 11.20
C GLU A 652 19.42 -21.65 11.62
N GLY A 653 20.28 -22.58 11.22
CA GLY A 653 21.71 -22.57 11.53
C GLY A 653 22.07 -23.10 12.91
N ARG A 654 21.14 -23.78 13.60
CA ARG A 654 21.42 -24.45 14.87
C ARG A 654 22.01 -25.82 14.59
N ARG A 655 23.06 -26.16 15.32
CA ARG A 655 23.73 -27.46 15.23
C ARG A 655 22.79 -28.60 15.65
N LEU A 656 22.51 -29.51 14.72
CA LEU A 656 21.78 -30.76 14.95
C LEU A 656 22.72 -31.84 15.51
N GLY A 657 23.95 -31.89 15.01
CA GLY A 657 24.98 -32.82 15.49
C GLY A 657 26.21 -32.85 14.60
N SER A 658 27.06 -33.86 14.81
CA SER A 658 28.27 -34.07 14.02
C SER A 658 28.71 -35.53 14.04
N SER A 659 29.49 -35.93 13.06
CA SER A 659 30.18 -37.20 12.95
C SER A 659 31.67 -36.90 12.74
N THR A 660 32.50 -37.39 13.67
CA THR A 660 33.95 -37.08 13.74
C THR A 660 34.75 -38.34 14.05
N SER A 661 34.54 -39.39 13.26
CA SER A 661 35.14 -40.70 13.50
C SER A 661 36.60 -40.74 13.03
N VAL A 662 37.23 -41.92 13.10
CA VAL A 662 38.56 -42.17 12.50
C VAL A 662 38.47 -43.25 11.43
N SER A 663 37.26 -43.43 10.89
CA SER A 663 36.94 -44.41 9.88
C SER A 663 36.94 -43.76 8.50
N ASP A 664 36.83 -44.57 7.45
CA ASP A 664 36.76 -44.09 6.06
C ASP A 664 35.37 -43.51 5.70
N GLU A 665 34.51 -43.24 6.70
CA GLU A 665 33.13 -42.82 6.50
C GLU A 665 32.60 -41.96 7.67
N GLU A 666 31.84 -40.92 7.34
CA GLU A 666 31.02 -40.15 8.28
C GLU A 666 29.54 -40.20 7.86
N ARG A 667 28.62 -40.26 8.84
CA ARG A 667 27.18 -40.35 8.57
C ARG A 667 26.36 -39.44 9.47
N TRP A 668 25.30 -38.88 8.91
CA TRP A 668 24.28 -38.17 9.68
C TRP A 668 22.90 -38.27 9.01
N ALA A 669 21.83 -38.30 9.80
CA ALA A 669 20.46 -38.38 9.25
C ALA A 669 19.53 -37.37 9.90
N HIS A 670 18.66 -36.76 9.08
CA HIS A 670 17.58 -35.90 9.56
C HIS A 670 16.36 -35.98 8.62
N ASP A 671 15.15 -36.04 9.18
CA ASP A 671 13.90 -36.25 8.43
C ASP A 671 13.31 -34.95 7.83
N ALA A 672 14.00 -33.83 7.96
CA ALA A 672 13.58 -32.49 7.52
C ALA A 672 14.74 -31.78 6.83
N PRO A 673 14.51 -30.68 6.08
CA PRO A 673 15.58 -29.97 5.39
C PRO A 673 16.70 -29.57 6.34
N PHE A 674 17.96 -29.81 5.95
CA PHE A 674 19.13 -29.49 6.78
C PHE A 674 20.36 -29.23 5.93
N TYR A 675 21.32 -28.53 6.52
CA TYR A 675 22.64 -28.29 5.96
C TYR A 675 23.66 -29.25 6.55
N VAL A 676 24.66 -29.61 5.76
CA VAL A 676 25.84 -30.31 6.23
C VAL A 676 27.10 -29.55 5.83
N ARG A 677 28.05 -29.45 6.76
CA ARG A 677 29.38 -28.92 6.53
C ARG A 677 30.37 -30.08 6.60
N VAL A 678 31.09 -30.33 5.51
CA VAL A 678 32.25 -31.22 5.48
C VAL A 678 33.48 -30.39 5.80
N TYR A 679 34.38 -30.88 6.65
CA TYR A 679 35.60 -30.15 6.99
C TYR A 679 36.73 -31.09 7.39
N GLY A 680 37.98 -30.68 7.18
CA GLY A 680 39.15 -31.45 7.58
C GLY A 680 39.47 -31.37 9.07
N TYR A 681 39.65 -32.51 9.74
CA TYR A 681 40.17 -32.51 11.12
C TYR A 681 41.59 -31.95 11.14
N ALA A 682 41.79 -30.86 11.90
CA ALA A 682 43.03 -30.11 11.97
C ALA A 682 43.57 -29.64 10.60
N GLY A 683 42.66 -29.27 9.68
CA GLY A 683 43.00 -28.74 8.36
C GLY A 683 43.39 -29.80 7.34
N ALA A 684 42.98 -31.06 7.52
CA ALA A 684 43.26 -32.13 6.58
C ALA A 684 42.52 -31.91 5.24
N ALA A 685 43.26 -32.06 4.13
CA ALA A 685 42.70 -32.06 2.77
C ALA A 685 42.51 -33.51 2.29
N ASN A 686 41.42 -33.80 1.57
CA ASN A 686 41.18 -35.14 1.01
C ASN A 686 40.11 -35.12 -0.10
N GLY A 687 40.17 -36.11 -0.99
CA GLY A 687 39.08 -36.39 -1.92
C GLY A 687 38.01 -37.25 -1.25
N TYR A 688 36.74 -36.93 -1.47
CA TYR A 688 35.62 -37.66 -0.89
C TYR A 688 34.46 -37.86 -1.86
N THR A 689 33.53 -38.73 -1.46
CA THR A 689 32.25 -38.93 -2.12
C THR A 689 31.15 -38.68 -1.10
N ILE A 690 30.22 -37.80 -1.42
CA ILE A 690 29.05 -37.51 -0.58
C ILE A 690 27.79 -38.02 -1.28
N THR A 691 26.92 -38.68 -0.54
CA THR A 691 25.67 -39.27 -1.05
C THR A 691 24.54 -39.03 -0.07
N VAL A 692 23.31 -38.95 -0.58
CA VAL A 692 22.07 -38.94 0.21
C VAL A 692 21.30 -40.24 -0.06
N GLU A 693 20.92 -40.95 1.00
CA GLU A 693 20.12 -42.20 0.99
C GLU A 693 18.68 -42.00 1.45
#